data_AF-A0AAQ3UQR9-F1
#
_entry.id   AF-A0AAQ3UQR9-F1
#
_cell.length_a   1.000
_cell.length_b   1.000
_cell.length_c   1.000
_cell.angle_alpha   90.00
_cell.angle_beta   90.00
_cell.angle_gamma   90.00
#
_symmetry.space_group_name_H-M   'P 1'
#
loop_
_entity.id
_entity.type
_entity.pdbx_description
1 polymer ?
#
loop_
_entity_poly.entity_id
_entity_poly.type
_entity_poly.pdbx_seq_one_letter_code
_entity_poly.pdbx_strand_id
1 'polypeptide(L)'
;MAASAGSIAKKWRDLQGENSWNDLLDPLDLDLRESVISYGELVQATGDGFDKETQGCLYGYTDLLTRTGVAAAGHYTVTKFVYATEKTPIFHLFPESAWIGFVAVATDEGAAALGRRDIVVAWRGTLTNKEIDNDVAIWLVPATPVLGGAAEAFPDAKVHRGFLNLYTSSNADSKLNKLSARDQVLMEVGRLVEMYKDEPACSITVTGHSLGASLAMLNAVDIAANGWNTPVTSSSSLQPPCPVTAIVFACPRTGNDSFKSAFDSFRDLRALHVRNAIDIVPDYPSEDRGYVDMGVLLNIDTTLSPYLKDPKNTAHNLECYLHGRHRGFKLVVNRNVALVNKDADALKDGYPVPAQWWALQTSFMLMNAPGKWELKDFNEIAKNAIDDVPKIPPECLGYVDMGVPLLINTTLSPYLNDDPENTKHNLDRVLPARRGWGAGQRHRRVQAGGEPQRGSCEQGRRSTRSRMATRCRRTAMAALPENGSIAKRWRELHGKDSWNGLLDPLDLDLRRSIISYGELAQATYDTFNTERRSPHAGASMFGYEDLLTSSGVAAAGHYEVTKFIYATSGLPLPESFLLLPLPALKDAWSRESNFMGYVAVATDEGAAALGRRDIVVAWRGTVKGLEWVNDLSFAAVPAAPVLGSAARANPLAVVHAGFLSLYTSSDAGSKFNQTSARDQVLAEVRRLVELYKDEETSITVTGHSLGAAVSILNAVDLVANGVNAPPPPVDGGSSPPKPPCPVTAIVFACPHAGDRFFRAAFSSFKDLRALHVKNLGDVVPAYPPVGYVDVAVALPINTSRSPFLKWPGTVLTLHNLECYLHGVAGEQGGAGGFELEVERDVALVNKRVDALTDEHPVPESWWVIQNKGMVKSDEEQRWVLKDFKQI
;
A
#
# COMPACT_ATOMS: atom_id res chain seq x y z
N MET A 1 19.99 24.18 -13.37
CA MET A 1 20.09 24.23 -11.90
C MET A 1 21.26 25.10 -11.40
N ALA A 2 22.49 25.00 -11.93
CA ALA A 2 23.61 25.84 -11.45
C ALA A 2 23.43 27.37 -11.65
N ALA A 3 22.70 27.80 -12.68
CA ALA A 3 22.45 29.23 -12.94
C ALA A 3 21.35 29.86 -12.05
N SER A 4 20.37 29.07 -11.56
CA SER A 4 19.27 29.57 -10.70
C SER A 4 19.67 29.62 -9.22
N ALA A 5 20.48 28.67 -8.74
CA ALA A 5 20.99 28.68 -7.36
C ALA A 5 21.74 29.98 -7.02
N GLY A 6 22.54 30.50 -7.96
CA GLY A 6 23.23 31.79 -7.80
C GLY A 6 22.31 33.02 -7.82
N SER A 7 21.07 32.91 -8.30
CA SER A 7 20.06 33.98 -8.27
C SER A 7 19.26 33.94 -6.98
N ILE A 8 18.79 32.75 -6.56
CA ILE A 8 18.09 32.53 -5.29
C ILE A 8 18.96 32.99 -4.11
N ALA A 9 20.24 32.58 -4.07
CA ALA A 9 21.17 32.99 -3.02
C ALA A 9 21.39 34.52 -2.95
N LYS A 10 21.21 35.26 -4.05
CA LYS A 10 21.35 36.73 -4.06
C LYS A 10 20.08 37.46 -3.64
N LYS A 11 18.91 36.89 -3.96
CA LYS A 11 17.59 37.48 -3.71
C LYS A 11 16.92 36.94 -2.44
N TRP A 12 17.59 36.10 -1.65
CA TRP A 12 16.93 35.29 -0.63
C TRP A 12 16.07 36.11 0.36
N ARG A 13 16.48 37.34 0.71
CA ARG A 13 15.70 38.21 1.60
C ARG A 13 14.39 38.67 0.98
N ASP A 14 14.40 39.05 -0.29
CA ASP A 14 13.19 39.39 -1.06
C ASP A 14 12.28 38.17 -1.22
N LEU A 15 12.87 37.00 -1.49
CA LEU A 15 12.14 35.72 -1.59
C LEU A 15 11.52 35.29 -0.25
N GLN A 16 12.11 35.72 0.87
CA GLN A 16 11.62 35.54 2.23
C GLN A 16 10.70 36.68 2.71
N GLY A 17 10.36 37.63 1.83
CA GLY A 17 9.34 38.65 2.10
C GLY A 17 9.84 39.90 2.81
N GLU A 18 11.14 40.19 2.81
CA GLU A 18 11.70 41.43 3.40
C GLU A 18 10.93 42.68 2.90
N ASN A 19 10.64 42.71 1.60
CA ASN A 19 9.85 43.75 0.93
C ASN A 19 8.41 43.30 0.59
N SER A 20 7.82 42.43 1.41
CA SER A 20 6.44 41.93 1.26
C SER A 20 6.13 41.33 -0.13
N TRP A 21 7.14 40.74 -0.78
CA TRP A 21 7.07 40.20 -2.14
C TRP A 21 6.57 41.21 -3.20
N ASN A 22 6.74 42.51 -2.95
CA ASN A 22 6.42 43.55 -3.94
C ASN A 22 7.14 43.27 -5.26
N ASP A 23 6.42 43.43 -6.38
CA ASP A 23 6.90 43.16 -7.74
C ASP A 23 7.32 41.70 -8.04
N LEU A 24 7.13 40.76 -7.10
CA LEU A 24 7.44 39.34 -7.30
C LEU A 24 6.21 38.46 -7.58
N LEU A 25 4.99 38.97 -7.38
CA LEU A 25 3.76 38.16 -7.45
C LEU A 25 3.00 38.26 -8.79
N ASP A 26 3.07 39.40 -9.48
CA ASP A 26 2.39 39.63 -10.77
C ASP A 26 3.28 40.46 -11.74
N PRO A 27 3.96 39.81 -12.71
CA PRO A 27 4.01 38.37 -12.94
C PRO A 27 4.84 37.65 -11.86
N LEU A 28 4.47 36.41 -11.52
CA LEU A 28 5.19 35.62 -10.52
C LEU A 28 6.65 35.37 -10.94
N ASP A 29 7.59 35.91 -10.16
CA ASP A 29 9.04 35.74 -10.33
C ASP A 29 9.42 34.25 -10.30
N LEU A 30 10.41 33.87 -11.11
CA LEU A 30 10.80 32.47 -11.27
C LEU A 30 11.52 31.92 -10.03
N ASP A 31 12.37 32.71 -9.39
CA ASP A 31 13.09 32.30 -8.19
C ASP A 31 12.11 32.17 -7.01
N LEU A 32 11.10 33.05 -6.94
CA LEU A 32 10.01 32.93 -5.96
C LEU A 32 9.17 31.68 -6.22
N ARG A 33 8.82 31.40 -7.48
CA ARG A 33 8.11 30.17 -7.85
C ARG A 33 8.90 28.92 -7.46
N GLU A 34 10.19 28.85 -7.77
CA GLU A 34 11.06 27.73 -7.41
C GLU A 34 11.14 27.57 -5.88
N SER A 35 11.27 28.67 -5.14
CA SER A 35 11.34 28.67 -3.67
C SER A 35 10.03 28.18 -3.04
N VAL A 36 8.89 28.70 -3.47
CA VAL A 36 7.56 28.26 -3.00
C VAL A 36 7.35 26.78 -3.28
N ILE A 37 7.70 26.29 -4.49
CA ILE A 37 7.61 24.87 -4.81
C ILE A 37 8.50 24.04 -3.88
N SER A 38 9.74 24.47 -3.63
CA SER A 38 10.66 23.76 -2.75
C SER A 38 10.14 23.60 -1.32
N TYR A 39 9.50 24.64 -0.75
CA TYR A 39 8.87 24.53 0.57
C TYR A 39 7.64 23.63 0.53
N GLY A 40 6.84 23.71 -0.53
CA GLY A 40 5.71 22.81 -0.74
C GLY A 40 6.12 21.34 -0.83
N GLU A 41 7.28 21.02 -1.42
CA GLU A 41 7.81 19.65 -1.45
C GLU A 41 8.20 19.14 -0.05
N LEU A 42 8.76 20.01 0.80
CA LEU A 42 9.04 19.67 2.20
C LEU A 42 7.74 19.41 2.99
N VAL A 43 6.68 20.16 2.70
CA VAL A 43 5.33 19.87 3.25
C VAL A 43 4.81 18.55 2.71
N GLN A 44 4.90 18.29 1.40
CA GLN A 44 4.42 17.04 0.81
C GLN A 44 5.15 15.82 1.39
N ALA A 45 6.42 15.93 1.75
CA ALA A 45 7.16 14.87 2.45
C ALA A 45 6.52 14.47 3.79
N THR A 46 5.80 15.38 4.45
CA THR A 46 5.02 15.05 5.66
C THR A 46 3.79 14.19 5.35
N GLY A 47 3.21 14.31 4.16
CA GLY A 47 2.14 13.42 3.71
C GLY A 47 2.68 12.09 3.24
N ASP A 48 3.68 12.12 2.37
CA ASP A 48 4.29 10.94 1.74
C ASP A 48 4.99 10.01 2.74
N GLY A 49 5.44 10.56 3.88
CA GLY A 49 6.08 9.82 4.97
C GLY A 49 5.14 9.39 6.10
N PHE A 50 3.86 9.75 6.08
CA PHE A 50 2.93 9.45 7.16
C PHE A 50 2.27 8.07 6.98
N ASP A 51 2.27 7.27 8.05
CA ASP A 51 1.58 6.00 8.10
C ASP A 51 0.20 6.13 8.74
N LYS A 52 -0.85 5.81 7.99
CA LYS A 52 -2.23 5.88 8.47
C LYS A 52 -2.54 4.79 9.50
N GLU A 53 -1.85 3.66 9.45
CA GLU A 53 -2.09 2.54 10.36
C GLU A 53 -1.41 2.77 11.71
N THR A 54 -0.12 3.12 11.70
CA THR A 54 0.66 3.32 12.94
C THR A 54 0.63 4.74 13.48
N GLN A 55 0.13 5.71 12.71
CA GLN A 55 0.15 7.14 13.04
C GLN A 55 1.58 7.72 13.17
N GLY A 56 2.60 7.01 12.66
CA GLY A 56 4.00 7.39 12.72
C GLY A 56 4.58 7.87 11.38
N CYS A 57 5.90 8.11 11.37
CA CYS A 57 6.67 8.34 10.14
C CYS A 57 7.24 7.01 9.64
N LEU A 58 7.11 6.76 8.34
CA LEU A 58 7.58 5.56 7.64
C LEU A 58 9.10 5.47 7.50
N TYR A 59 9.79 6.60 7.66
CA TYR A 59 11.19 6.77 7.32
C TYR A 59 11.97 7.37 8.49
N GLY A 60 13.29 7.21 8.48
CA GLY A 60 14.18 7.79 9.48
C GLY A 60 14.56 9.24 9.16
N TYR A 61 15.26 9.89 10.09
CA TYR A 61 15.75 11.27 9.91
C TYR A 61 16.63 11.44 8.67
N THR A 62 17.47 10.45 8.39
CA THR A 62 18.49 10.51 7.35
C THR A 62 17.96 10.23 5.95
N ASP A 63 16.80 9.58 5.83
CA ASP A 63 16.27 9.13 4.54
C ASP A 63 14.84 9.57 4.22
N LEU A 64 14.13 10.26 5.13
CA LEU A 64 12.79 10.81 4.88
C LEU A 64 12.70 11.62 3.58
N LEU A 65 13.56 12.63 3.40
CA LEU A 65 13.49 13.53 2.24
C LEU A 65 13.85 12.80 0.94
N THR A 66 14.81 11.89 1.00
CA THR A 66 15.25 11.10 -0.15
C THR A 66 14.19 10.09 -0.57
N ARG A 67 13.58 9.36 0.39
CA ARG A 67 12.57 8.33 0.13
C ARG A 67 11.22 8.91 -0.30
N THR A 68 10.87 10.11 0.16
CA THR A 68 9.69 10.86 -0.33
C THR A 68 9.97 11.59 -1.65
N GLY A 69 11.22 11.58 -2.12
CA GLY A 69 11.60 12.06 -3.45
C GLY A 69 11.70 13.57 -3.58
N VAL A 70 11.84 14.31 -2.47
CA VAL A 70 12.05 15.77 -2.43
C VAL A 70 13.23 16.15 -3.32
N ALA A 71 13.08 17.14 -4.21
CA ALA A 71 14.13 17.49 -5.16
C ALA A 71 15.38 18.05 -4.45
N ALA A 72 15.17 18.80 -3.36
CA ALA A 72 16.21 19.38 -2.53
C ALA A 72 16.63 18.49 -1.34
N ALA A 73 16.43 17.16 -1.41
CA ALA A 73 16.73 16.27 -0.29
C ALA A 73 18.18 16.39 0.23
N GLY A 74 19.17 16.59 -0.66
CA GLY A 74 20.56 16.81 -0.27
C GLY A 74 20.89 18.20 0.30
N HIS A 75 19.96 19.14 0.24
CA HIS A 75 20.14 20.49 0.79
C HIS A 75 19.69 20.63 2.24
N TYR A 76 19.03 19.63 2.80
CA TYR A 76 18.49 19.68 4.17
C TYR A 76 18.80 18.40 4.93
N THR A 77 19.05 18.55 6.23
CA THR A 77 19.11 17.43 7.17
C THR A 77 17.94 17.56 8.15
N VAL A 78 17.13 16.51 8.28
CA VAL A 78 16.08 16.45 9.31
C VAL A 78 16.74 16.22 10.66
N THR A 79 16.45 17.09 11.63
CA THR A 79 17.06 17.04 12.95
C THR A 79 16.07 16.60 14.03
N LYS A 80 14.76 16.75 13.78
CA LYS A 80 13.72 16.39 14.74
C LYS A 80 12.41 16.01 14.07
N PHE A 81 11.76 14.97 14.58
CA PHE A 81 10.36 14.67 14.30
C PHE A 81 9.49 15.27 15.38
N VAL A 82 8.35 15.80 14.97
CA VAL A 82 7.38 16.47 15.82
C VAL A 82 6.16 15.57 15.94
N TYR A 83 5.72 15.35 17.16
CA TYR A 83 4.53 14.56 17.45
C TYR A 83 3.50 15.42 18.21
N ALA A 84 2.22 15.19 17.95
CA ALA A 84 1.12 15.89 18.60
C ALA A 84 0.11 14.91 19.20
N THR A 85 -0.60 15.38 20.22
CA THR A 85 -1.71 14.68 20.90
C THR A 85 -2.88 15.65 21.07
N GLU A 86 -4.05 15.14 21.42
CA GLU A 86 -5.23 15.96 21.74
C GLU A 86 -5.71 15.64 23.16
N LYS A 87 -5.66 16.61 24.08
CA LYS A 87 -6.22 16.43 25.43
C LYS A 87 -7.75 16.32 25.43
N THR A 88 -8.39 17.06 24.54
CA THR A 88 -9.81 16.92 24.20
C THR A 88 -9.86 16.44 22.76
N PRO A 89 -10.48 15.30 22.45
CA PRO A 89 -10.54 14.76 21.09
C PRO A 89 -11.48 15.64 20.27
N ILE A 90 -10.93 16.74 19.75
CA ILE A 90 -11.67 17.77 19.03
C ILE A 90 -11.73 17.40 17.55
N PHE A 91 -10.64 16.85 17.03
CA PHE A 91 -10.55 16.42 15.63
C PHE A 91 -10.51 14.90 15.50
N HIS A 92 -10.43 14.17 16.62
CA HIS A 92 -10.36 12.70 16.64
C HIS A 92 -9.25 12.13 15.74
N LEU A 93 -8.16 12.89 15.53
CA LEU A 93 -7.11 12.51 14.57
C LEU A 93 -6.43 11.18 14.94
N PHE A 94 -6.31 10.86 16.24
CA PHE A 94 -5.61 9.66 16.73
C PHE A 94 -5.99 9.30 18.18
N PRO A 95 -5.88 8.02 18.59
CA PRO A 95 -6.24 7.56 19.93
C PRO A 95 -5.26 7.97 21.05
N GLU A 96 -3.98 8.27 20.74
CA GLU A 96 -3.00 8.74 21.74
C GLU A 96 -2.02 9.81 21.20
N SER A 97 -1.31 9.55 20.10
CA SER A 97 -0.25 10.40 19.55
C SER A 97 -0.09 10.17 18.04
N ALA A 98 0.26 11.20 17.27
CA ALA A 98 0.69 11.03 15.87
C ALA A 98 1.83 11.94 15.48
N TRP A 99 2.59 11.51 14.46
CA TRP A 99 3.63 12.31 13.81
C TRP A 99 3.01 13.45 12.99
N ILE A 100 3.31 14.70 13.33
CA ILE A 100 2.67 15.90 12.74
C ILE A 100 3.64 16.78 11.96
N GLY A 101 4.91 16.38 11.80
CA GLY A 101 5.88 17.17 11.05
C GLY A 101 7.32 16.95 11.47
N PHE A 102 8.21 17.81 10.98
CA PHE A 102 9.63 17.74 11.28
C PHE A 102 10.30 19.12 11.29
N VAL A 103 11.46 19.19 11.94
CA VAL A 103 12.41 20.30 11.86
C VAL A 103 13.62 19.82 11.06
N ALA A 104 14.05 20.64 10.11
CA ALA A 104 15.23 20.41 9.30
C ALA A 104 16.09 21.69 9.22
N VAL A 105 17.36 21.53 8.91
CA VAL A 105 18.26 22.66 8.67
C VAL A 105 19.04 22.44 7.37
N ALA A 106 19.29 23.53 6.65
CA ALA A 106 20.06 23.48 5.42
C ALA A 106 21.45 22.90 5.69
N THR A 107 21.93 21.99 4.83
CA THR A 107 23.32 21.51 4.79
C THR A 107 24.25 22.63 4.30
N ASP A 108 25.56 22.44 4.33
CA ASP A 108 26.49 23.47 3.83
C ASP A 108 26.29 23.73 2.34
N GLU A 109 26.03 22.67 1.57
CA GLU A 109 25.64 22.77 0.16
C GLU A 109 24.30 23.49 0.00
N GLY A 110 23.32 23.17 0.86
CA GLY A 110 22.02 23.83 0.89
C GLY A 110 22.14 25.31 1.21
N ALA A 111 22.95 25.67 2.21
CA ALA A 111 23.17 27.04 2.63
C ALA A 111 23.86 27.87 1.55
N ALA A 112 24.81 27.28 0.83
CA ALA A 112 25.42 27.90 -0.34
C ALA A 112 24.41 28.13 -1.48
N ALA A 113 23.51 27.18 -1.73
CA ALA A 113 22.47 27.29 -2.75
C ALA A 113 21.37 28.31 -2.38
N LEU A 114 21.08 28.44 -1.09
CA LEU A 114 20.04 29.32 -0.54
C LEU A 114 20.55 30.72 -0.18
N GLY A 115 21.88 30.90 -0.11
CA GLY A 115 22.54 32.14 0.35
C GLY A 115 22.47 32.37 1.86
N ARG A 116 22.03 31.36 2.64
CA ARG A 116 21.77 31.42 4.08
C ARG A 116 21.59 30.04 4.69
N ARG A 117 21.80 29.90 6.00
CA ARG A 117 21.35 28.74 6.77
C ARG A 117 19.86 28.84 7.03
N ASP A 118 19.07 28.06 6.30
CA ASP A 118 17.62 28.03 6.51
C ASP A 118 17.25 26.90 7.49
N ILE A 119 16.57 27.26 8.58
CA ILE A 119 15.93 26.32 9.50
C ILE A 119 14.48 26.19 9.05
N VAL A 120 14.06 24.99 8.67
CA VAL A 120 12.70 24.73 8.20
C VAL A 120 11.91 23.94 9.23
N VAL A 121 10.70 24.39 9.52
CA VAL A 121 9.69 23.61 10.26
C VAL A 121 8.55 23.28 9.30
N ALA A 122 8.37 22.00 8.99
CA ALA A 122 7.31 21.53 8.10
C ALA A 122 6.21 20.82 8.89
N TRP A 123 4.98 21.31 8.76
CA TRP A 123 3.80 20.80 9.45
C TRP A 123 2.89 20.00 8.52
N ARG A 124 2.46 18.82 9.00
CA ARG A 124 1.56 17.91 8.30
C ARG A 124 0.13 18.43 8.32
N GLY A 125 -0.55 18.31 7.18
CA GLY A 125 -1.99 18.49 7.07
C GLY A 125 -2.81 17.23 7.36
N THR A 126 -4.08 17.32 7.01
CA THR A 126 -5.10 16.26 7.07
C THR A 126 -4.94 15.28 5.88
N LEU A 127 -4.97 13.97 6.13
CA LEU A 127 -4.77 12.84 5.20
C LEU A 127 -5.80 11.69 5.32
N THR A 128 -6.74 11.71 6.28
CA THR A 128 -7.79 10.69 6.43
C THR A 128 -9.19 11.31 6.44
N ASN A 129 -10.18 10.59 5.91
CA ASN A 129 -11.59 11.04 5.88
C ASN A 129 -12.17 11.26 7.29
N LYS A 130 -11.62 10.58 8.32
CA LYS A 130 -11.97 10.79 9.73
C LYS A 130 -11.54 12.16 10.27
N GLU A 131 -10.59 12.82 9.61
CA GLU A 131 -10.07 14.13 10.01
C GLU A 131 -10.82 15.30 9.33
N ILE A 132 -11.69 15.03 8.34
CA ILE A 132 -12.50 16.03 7.62
C ILE A 132 -13.90 16.17 8.23
N ASP A 133 -14.47 15.09 8.75
CA ASP A 133 -15.74 15.11 9.48
C ASP A 133 -15.48 15.54 10.93
N ASN A 134 -15.63 16.83 11.26
CA ASN A 134 -16.25 17.31 12.51
C ASN A 134 -16.36 18.85 12.58
N ASP A 135 -17.60 19.32 12.49
CA ASP A 135 -18.05 20.71 12.41
C ASP A 135 -18.07 21.45 13.79
N VAL A 136 -17.19 21.14 14.75
CA VAL A 136 -17.52 21.40 16.18
C VAL A 136 -16.55 22.28 17.01
N ALA A 137 -15.47 22.84 16.45
CA ALA A 137 -14.51 23.61 17.28
C ALA A 137 -13.92 24.89 16.68
N ILE A 138 -14.68 25.60 15.85
CA ILE A 138 -14.39 26.96 15.34
C ILE A 138 -14.34 28.08 16.40
N TRP A 139 -14.34 27.77 17.69
CA TRP A 139 -14.36 28.77 18.75
C TRP A 139 -13.00 29.48 18.85
N LEU A 140 -13.05 30.80 18.96
CA LEU A 140 -11.89 31.62 19.26
C LEU A 140 -11.54 31.52 20.76
N VAL A 141 -10.29 31.18 21.07
CA VAL A 141 -9.73 31.14 22.43
C VAL A 141 -8.55 32.09 22.56
N PRO A 142 -8.23 32.62 23.76
CA PRO A 142 -7.13 33.55 23.95
C PRO A 142 -5.79 33.03 23.39
N ALA A 143 -5.09 33.89 22.65
CA ALA A 143 -3.82 33.57 22.01
C ALA A 143 -2.61 33.63 22.97
N THR A 144 -2.86 33.82 24.28
CA THR A 144 -1.82 33.95 25.32
C THR A 144 -0.75 32.85 25.27
N PRO A 145 -1.06 31.56 25.04
CA PRO A 145 -0.03 30.52 24.97
C PRO A 145 0.97 30.70 23.82
N VAL A 146 0.58 31.42 22.75
CA VAL A 146 1.41 31.69 21.58
C VAL A 146 2.08 33.05 21.69
N LEU A 147 1.36 34.08 22.14
CA LEU A 147 1.89 35.45 22.24
C LEU A 147 2.79 35.69 23.47
N GLY A 148 2.71 34.84 24.50
CA GLY A 148 3.47 35.02 25.73
C GLY A 148 3.30 36.42 26.32
N GLY A 149 4.40 37.10 26.60
CA GLY A 149 4.39 38.47 27.14
C GLY A 149 3.76 39.51 26.18
N ALA A 150 3.78 39.28 24.86
CA ALA A 150 3.15 40.19 23.90
C ALA A 150 1.61 40.21 24.02
N ALA A 151 1.00 39.21 24.67
CA ALA A 151 -0.44 39.17 24.90
C ALA A 151 -0.95 40.37 25.72
N GLU A 152 -0.10 41.00 26.55
CA GLU A 152 -0.47 42.20 27.31
C GLU A 152 -0.78 43.40 26.39
N ALA A 153 -0.08 43.51 25.26
CA ALA A 153 -0.32 44.55 24.25
C ALA A 153 -1.53 44.22 23.35
N PHE A 154 -1.94 42.94 23.30
CA PHE A 154 -3.03 42.44 22.45
C PHE A 154 -3.99 41.55 23.25
N PRO A 155 -4.67 42.07 24.29
CA PRO A 155 -5.48 41.26 25.21
C PRO A 155 -6.69 40.59 24.54
N ASP A 156 -7.16 41.13 23.42
CA ASP A 156 -8.27 40.58 22.63
C ASP A 156 -7.83 39.58 21.55
N ALA A 157 -6.52 39.29 21.45
CA ALA A 157 -6.00 38.36 20.46
C ALA A 157 -6.49 36.95 20.74
N LYS A 158 -7.16 36.35 19.76
CA LYS A 158 -7.71 35.00 19.84
C LYS A 158 -7.38 34.20 18.59
N VAL A 159 -7.22 32.89 18.79
CA VAL A 159 -6.92 31.91 17.75
C VAL A 159 -7.91 30.75 17.80
N HIS A 160 -7.95 29.97 16.72
CA HIS A 160 -8.80 28.80 16.63
C HIS A 160 -8.48 27.77 17.72
N ARG A 161 -9.50 27.35 18.49
CA ARG A 161 -9.35 26.42 19.62
C ARG A 161 -8.72 25.09 19.22
N GLY A 162 -9.18 24.48 18.13
CA GLY A 162 -8.65 23.21 17.65
C GLY A 162 -7.14 23.28 17.34
N PHE A 163 -6.72 24.23 16.50
CA PHE A 163 -5.31 24.42 16.15
C PHE A 163 -4.44 24.67 17.39
N LEU A 164 -4.89 25.52 18.31
CA LEU A 164 -4.16 25.77 19.55
C LEU A 164 -4.08 24.51 20.44
N ASN A 165 -5.17 23.76 20.56
CA ASN A 165 -5.22 22.52 21.35
C ASN A 165 -4.23 21.48 20.80
N LEU A 166 -4.19 21.29 19.48
CA LEU A 166 -3.27 20.36 18.85
C LEU A 166 -1.80 20.82 19.01
N TYR A 167 -1.56 22.13 18.91
CA TYR A 167 -0.22 22.71 19.05
C TYR A 167 0.34 22.60 20.48
N THR A 168 -0.51 22.77 21.51
CA THR A 168 -0.09 22.93 22.91
C THR A 168 -0.36 21.73 23.81
N SER A 169 -1.10 20.71 23.34
CA SER A 169 -1.38 19.52 24.14
C SER A 169 -0.15 18.63 24.30
N SER A 170 -0.01 18.05 25.48
CA SER A 170 1.01 17.05 25.84
C SER A 170 0.40 15.91 26.64
N ASN A 171 1.05 14.75 26.62
CA ASN A 171 0.68 13.56 27.37
C ASN A 171 1.92 13.04 28.10
N ALA A 172 1.97 13.23 29.42
CA ALA A 172 3.11 12.86 30.27
C ALA A 172 3.41 11.35 30.28
N ASP A 173 2.39 10.52 30.03
CA ASP A 173 2.50 9.07 30.00
C ASP A 173 2.99 8.54 28.64
N SER A 174 2.95 9.37 27.60
CA SER A 174 3.43 9.01 26.26
C SER A 174 4.95 8.99 26.19
N LYS A 175 5.54 8.06 25.43
CA LYS A 175 6.98 8.10 25.10
C LYS A 175 7.32 9.16 24.06
N LEU A 176 6.37 9.53 23.20
CA LEU A 176 6.57 10.43 22.06
C LEU A 176 6.09 11.86 22.35
N ASN A 177 5.04 12.03 23.15
CA ASN A 177 4.37 13.32 23.41
C ASN A 177 4.48 13.84 24.85
N LYS A 178 5.58 13.53 25.54
CA LYS A 178 5.85 14.11 26.87
C LYS A 178 5.82 15.63 26.85
N LEU A 179 6.32 16.19 25.76
CA LEU A 179 6.29 17.61 25.44
C LEU A 179 5.25 17.87 24.36
N SER A 180 4.64 19.06 24.36
CA SER A 180 3.72 19.45 23.31
C SER A 180 4.44 19.63 21.96
N ALA A 181 3.69 19.61 20.86
CA ALA A 181 4.27 19.86 19.54
C ALA A 181 4.97 21.25 19.48
N ARG A 182 4.37 22.25 20.14
CA ARG A 182 4.96 23.56 20.39
C ARG A 182 6.34 23.44 21.03
N ASP A 183 6.43 22.82 22.20
CA ASP A 183 7.69 22.79 22.96
C ASP A 183 8.77 21.99 22.22
N GLN A 184 8.40 20.89 21.56
CA GLN A 184 9.31 20.11 20.73
C GLN A 184 9.96 20.96 19.63
N VAL A 185 9.17 21.77 18.93
CA VAL A 185 9.65 22.64 17.85
C VAL A 185 10.45 23.81 18.39
N LEU A 186 9.95 24.54 19.39
CA LEU A 186 10.61 25.73 19.92
C LEU A 186 12.00 25.39 20.49
N MET A 187 12.12 24.27 21.22
CA MET A 187 13.41 23.81 21.75
C MET A 187 14.41 23.49 20.63
N GLU A 188 13.97 22.83 19.57
CA GLU A 188 14.85 22.46 18.47
C GLU A 188 15.24 23.66 17.60
N VAL A 189 14.29 24.56 17.31
CA VAL A 189 14.57 25.82 16.61
C VAL A 189 15.56 26.66 17.41
N GLY A 190 15.34 26.82 18.72
CA GLY A 190 16.26 27.56 19.59
C GLY A 190 17.66 26.95 19.61
N ARG A 191 17.76 25.61 19.66
CA ARG A 191 19.04 24.89 19.57
C ARG A 191 19.75 25.18 18.25
N LEU A 192 19.04 25.17 17.13
CA LEU A 192 19.61 25.42 15.80
C LEU A 192 20.02 26.90 15.62
N VAL A 193 19.19 27.84 16.07
CA VAL A 193 19.52 29.28 16.05
C VAL A 193 20.78 29.56 16.85
N GLU A 194 20.92 28.95 18.03
CA GLU A 194 22.13 29.09 18.85
C GLU A 194 23.34 28.39 18.21
N MET A 195 23.15 27.22 17.61
CA MET A 195 24.20 26.46 16.92
C MET A 195 24.80 27.24 15.73
N TYR A 196 23.98 27.99 15.00
CA TYR A 196 24.39 28.72 13.80
C TYR A 196 24.50 30.24 14.00
N LYS A 197 24.60 30.71 15.25
CA LYS A 197 24.68 32.13 15.60
C LYS A 197 25.85 32.91 14.97
N ASP A 198 26.92 32.20 14.63
CA ASP A 198 28.14 32.78 14.04
C ASP A 198 28.08 32.80 12.50
N GLU A 199 27.04 32.22 11.89
CA GLU A 199 26.84 32.29 10.45
C GLU A 199 26.34 33.69 10.03
N PRO A 200 26.82 34.23 8.89
CA PRO A 200 26.51 35.60 8.47
C PRO A 200 25.05 35.79 8.01
N ALA A 201 24.32 34.71 7.74
CA ALA A 201 22.93 34.76 7.31
C ALA A 201 22.19 33.49 7.74
N CYS A 202 21.19 33.64 8.62
CA CYS A 202 20.30 32.59 9.07
C CYS A 202 18.84 33.02 8.86
N SER A 203 17.94 32.08 8.58
CA SER A 203 16.48 32.30 8.48
C SER A 203 15.71 31.14 9.10
N ILE A 204 14.46 31.41 9.48
CA ILE A 204 13.52 30.38 9.92
C ILE A 204 12.33 30.40 8.97
N THR A 205 12.12 29.31 8.23
CA THR A 205 10.95 29.14 7.37
C THR A 205 9.98 28.14 8.00
N VAL A 206 8.74 28.53 8.23
CA VAL A 206 7.68 27.64 8.73
C VAL A 206 6.70 27.36 7.60
N THR A 207 6.38 26.11 7.33
CA THR A 207 5.55 25.75 6.18
C THR A 207 4.58 24.63 6.51
N GLY A 208 3.45 24.61 5.80
CA GLY A 208 2.40 23.63 5.99
C GLY A 208 1.29 23.76 4.96
N HIS A 209 0.44 22.74 4.89
CA HIS A 209 -0.74 22.69 4.03
C HIS A 209 -1.99 22.38 4.85
N SER A 210 -3.12 23.04 4.55
CA SER A 210 -4.40 22.80 5.23
C SER A 210 -4.27 23.00 6.75
N LEU A 211 -4.66 22.04 7.60
CA LEU A 211 -4.40 22.07 9.06
C LEU A 211 -2.95 22.45 9.40
N GLY A 212 -1.98 21.87 8.69
CA GLY A 212 -0.56 22.14 8.91
C GLY A 212 -0.17 23.59 8.61
N ALA A 213 -0.88 24.26 7.68
CA ALA A 213 -0.68 25.68 7.41
C ALA A 213 -1.10 26.57 8.60
N SER A 214 -2.20 26.26 9.28
CA SER A 214 -2.60 26.99 10.49
C SER A 214 -1.63 26.74 11.65
N LEU A 215 -1.12 25.52 11.82
CA LEU A 215 -0.04 25.23 12.79
C LEU A 215 1.24 26.01 12.46
N ALA A 216 1.59 26.13 11.18
CA ALA A 216 2.71 26.94 10.74
C ALA A 216 2.54 28.42 11.08
N MET A 217 1.34 28.97 10.91
CA MET A 217 1.03 30.36 11.30
C MET A 217 1.13 30.58 12.81
N LEU A 218 0.58 29.68 13.63
CA LEU A 218 0.72 29.74 15.10
C LEU A 218 2.20 29.66 15.51
N ASN A 219 2.95 28.72 14.92
CA ASN A 219 4.34 28.50 15.24
C ASN A 219 5.24 29.69 14.84
N ALA A 220 5.01 30.30 13.67
CA ALA A 220 5.77 31.46 13.23
C ALA A 220 5.56 32.68 14.16
N VAL A 221 4.31 32.91 14.59
CA VAL A 221 4.00 33.94 15.60
C VAL A 221 4.66 33.62 16.93
N ASP A 222 4.60 32.37 17.40
CA ASP A 222 5.21 31.93 18.68
C ASP A 222 6.72 32.18 18.71
N ILE A 223 7.41 31.80 17.62
CA ILE A 223 8.85 31.98 17.48
C ILE A 223 9.23 33.46 17.57
N ALA A 224 8.51 34.33 16.86
CA ALA A 224 8.79 35.76 16.84
C ALA A 224 8.40 36.46 18.16
N ALA A 225 7.23 36.14 18.71
CA ALA A 225 6.70 36.77 19.91
C ALA A 225 7.53 36.45 21.17
N ASN A 226 8.09 35.24 21.23
CA ASN A 226 8.86 34.75 22.38
C ASN A 226 10.38 34.75 22.15
N GLY A 227 10.86 35.32 21.04
CA GLY A 227 12.28 35.54 20.79
C GLY A 227 13.10 34.27 20.49
N TRP A 228 12.46 33.17 20.07
CA TRP A 228 13.15 31.93 19.70
C TRP A 228 13.98 32.04 18.42
N ASN A 229 13.83 33.14 17.68
CA ASN A 229 14.66 33.50 16.53
C ASN A 229 15.94 34.29 16.90
N THR A 230 16.24 34.45 18.19
CA THR A 230 17.40 35.21 18.68
C THR A 230 18.35 34.32 19.50
N PRO A 231 19.67 34.29 19.20
CA PRO A 231 20.66 33.52 19.99
C PRO A 231 20.81 34.03 21.43
N VAL A 232 20.91 33.11 22.40
CA VAL A 232 20.92 33.42 23.84
C VAL A 232 22.29 33.86 24.35
N THR A 233 23.38 33.35 23.79
CA THR A 233 24.75 33.66 24.27
C THR A 233 25.35 34.95 23.72
N SER A 234 24.56 35.75 22.99
CA SER A 234 24.99 37.06 22.49
C SER A 234 25.03 38.10 23.61
N SER A 235 25.98 37.97 24.55
CA SER A 235 26.29 39.01 25.55
C SER A 235 26.87 40.29 24.92
N SER A 236 27.06 40.31 23.60
CA SER A 236 27.28 41.50 22.79
C SER A 236 26.09 41.69 21.84
N SER A 237 25.38 42.80 22.03
CA SER A 237 24.19 43.29 21.34
C SER A 237 24.34 43.56 19.82
N LEU A 238 24.83 42.61 19.02
CA LEU A 238 25.19 42.87 17.61
C LEU A 238 24.63 41.91 16.56
N GLN A 239 24.06 40.76 16.91
CA GLN A 239 23.41 39.87 15.92
C GLN A 239 21.88 40.13 15.89
N PRO A 240 21.31 40.55 14.75
CA PRO A 240 19.86 40.75 14.64
C PRO A 240 19.11 39.40 14.71
N PRO A 241 17.83 39.40 15.13
CA PRO A 241 17.00 38.20 15.08
C PRO A 241 16.95 37.60 13.67
N CYS A 242 16.88 36.27 13.59
CA CYS A 242 16.67 35.59 12.32
C CYS A 242 15.27 35.96 11.79
N PRO A 243 15.13 36.35 10.51
CA PRO A 243 13.81 36.53 9.90
C PRO A 243 13.03 35.22 9.96
N VAL A 244 11.75 35.33 10.32
CA VAL A 244 10.79 34.23 10.40
C VAL A 244 9.75 34.41 9.29
N THR A 245 9.63 33.43 8.42
CA THR A 245 8.70 33.50 7.28
C THR A 245 7.82 32.27 7.23
N ALA A 246 6.50 32.48 7.26
CA ALA A 246 5.54 31.43 7.00
C ALA A 246 5.23 31.35 5.49
N ILE A 247 5.48 30.21 4.85
CA ILE A 247 5.04 29.95 3.47
C ILE A 247 4.03 28.82 3.52
N VAL A 248 2.76 29.16 3.35
CA VAL A 248 1.65 28.25 3.66
C VAL A 248 0.74 28.03 2.46
N PHE A 249 0.21 26.82 2.34
CA PHE A 249 -0.64 26.39 1.23
C PHE A 249 -2.04 26.06 1.75
N ALA A 250 -3.07 26.57 1.07
CA ALA A 250 -4.46 26.29 1.43
C ALA A 250 -4.77 26.59 2.92
N CYS A 251 -4.20 27.66 3.48
CA CYS A 251 -4.27 27.95 4.91
C CYS A 251 -5.68 28.38 5.35
N PRO A 252 -6.34 27.64 6.26
CA PRO A 252 -7.52 28.13 6.96
C PRO A 252 -7.20 29.39 7.78
N ARG A 253 -8.20 30.24 8.01
CA ARG A 253 -8.05 31.40 8.89
C ARG A 253 -7.76 30.96 10.32
N THR A 254 -6.73 31.56 10.93
CA THR A 254 -6.14 31.04 12.17
C THR A 254 -6.54 31.83 13.42
N GLY A 255 -6.89 33.11 13.28
CA GLY A 255 -7.26 33.96 14.41
C GLY A 255 -8.05 35.21 14.01
N ASN A 256 -8.30 36.07 14.99
CA ASN A 256 -9.09 37.30 14.84
C ASN A 256 -8.25 38.54 14.50
N ASP A 257 -8.91 39.69 14.33
CA ASP A 257 -8.26 40.98 14.02
C ASP A 257 -7.17 41.39 15.01
N SER A 258 -7.37 41.12 16.30
CA SER A 258 -6.36 41.45 17.32
C SER A 258 -5.14 40.53 17.22
N PHE A 259 -5.32 39.25 16.89
CA PHE A 259 -4.21 38.36 16.58
C PHE A 259 -3.47 38.77 15.30
N LYS A 260 -4.19 39.20 14.26
CA LYS A 260 -3.59 39.81 13.06
C LYS A 260 -2.78 41.06 13.40
N SER A 261 -3.31 41.93 14.26
CA SER A 261 -2.61 43.14 14.72
C SER A 261 -1.32 42.81 15.46
N ALA A 262 -1.34 41.73 16.28
CA ALA A 262 -0.13 41.20 16.91
C ALA A 262 0.87 40.71 15.86
N PHE A 263 0.43 39.90 14.90
CA PHE A 263 1.26 39.42 13.78
C PHE A 263 1.92 40.58 13.02
N ASP A 264 1.16 41.61 12.63
CA ASP A 264 1.65 42.77 11.87
C ASP A 264 2.64 43.63 12.68
N SER A 265 2.67 43.50 14.01
CA SER A 265 3.56 44.27 14.89
C SER A 265 5.00 43.73 14.92
N PHE A 266 5.21 42.47 14.54
CA PHE A 266 6.52 41.82 14.57
C PHE A 266 7.32 42.12 13.30
N ARG A 267 8.40 42.89 13.43
CA ARG A 267 9.21 43.36 12.28
C ARG A 267 9.90 42.25 11.50
N ASP A 268 10.26 41.17 12.17
CA ASP A 268 11.02 40.05 11.59
C ASP A 268 10.12 38.90 11.13
N LEU A 269 8.79 39.07 11.20
CA LEU A 269 7.81 38.05 10.83
C LEU A 269 7.13 38.39 9.49
N ARG A 270 7.06 37.42 8.58
CA ARG A 270 6.35 37.53 7.29
C ARG A 270 5.53 36.27 7.03
N ALA A 271 4.48 36.39 6.20
CA ALA A 271 3.70 35.24 5.75
C ALA A 271 3.26 35.40 4.29
N LEU A 272 3.45 34.34 3.50
CA LEU A 272 2.97 34.21 2.12
C LEU A 272 1.96 33.05 2.06
N HIS A 273 0.72 33.39 1.70
CA HIS A 273 -0.40 32.46 1.58
C HIS A 273 -0.62 32.10 0.12
N VAL A 274 -0.29 30.87 -0.26
CA VAL A 274 -0.63 30.34 -1.58
C VAL A 274 -2.07 29.85 -1.54
N ARG A 275 -2.94 30.48 -2.34
CA ARG A 275 -4.38 30.22 -2.39
C ARG A 275 -4.81 29.82 -3.78
N ASN A 276 -5.47 28.68 -3.91
CA ASN A 276 -6.11 28.28 -5.16
C ASN A 276 -7.49 28.90 -5.27
N ALA A 277 -7.80 29.55 -6.40
CA ALA A 277 -9.02 30.33 -6.59
C ALA A 277 -10.33 29.53 -6.39
N ILE A 278 -10.27 28.21 -6.57
CA ILE A 278 -11.42 27.30 -6.46
C ILE A 278 -11.44 26.49 -5.16
N ASP A 279 -10.43 26.66 -4.29
CA ASP A 279 -10.38 25.99 -3.00
C ASP A 279 -11.09 26.83 -1.93
N ILE A 280 -12.02 26.20 -1.21
CA ILE A 280 -12.85 26.82 -0.19
C ILE A 280 -12.21 26.80 1.20
N VAL A 281 -11.21 25.94 1.44
CA VAL A 281 -10.62 25.77 2.77
C VAL A 281 -10.02 27.08 3.30
N PRO A 282 -9.33 27.91 2.50
CA PRO A 282 -8.85 29.22 2.95
C PRO A 282 -9.94 30.19 3.40
N ASP A 283 -11.19 29.99 2.99
CA ASP A 283 -12.32 30.83 3.42
C ASP A 283 -12.91 30.40 4.77
N TYR A 284 -12.38 29.33 5.37
CA TYR A 284 -12.84 28.78 6.65
C TYR A 284 -11.80 28.98 7.77
N PRO A 285 -12.23 29.28 9.01
CA PRO A 285 -13.56 29.74 9.37
C PRO A 285 -13.86 31.10 8.73
N SER A 286 -15.15 31.40 8.60
CA SER A 286 -15.63 32.58 7.89
C SER A 286 -15.46 33.89 8.68
N GLU A 287 -15.35 35.02 7.98
CA GLU A 287 -15.12 36.35 8.58
C GLU A 287 -16.25 36.79 9.53
N ASP A 288 -17.49 36.38 9.25
CA ASP A 288 -18.65 36.62 10.12
C ASP A 288 -18.51 35.98 11.50
N ARG A 289 -17.60 35.00 11.64
CA ARG A 289 -17.26 34.36 12.93
C ARG A 289 -16.06 35.01 13.63
N GLY A 290 -15.60 36.17 13.13
CA GLY A 290 -14.53 36.96 13.72
C GLY A 290 -13.12 36.51 13.36
N TYR A 291 -12.96 35.73 12.29
CA TYR A 291 -11.66 35.28 11.77
C TYR A 291 -11.20 36.15 10.61
N VAL A 292 -9.89 36.35 10.47
CA VAL A 292 -9.33 37.15 9.36
C VAL A 292 -8.12 36.50 8.70
N ASP A 293 -7.89 36.89 7.45
CA ASP A 293 -6.69 36.54 6.71
C ASP A 293 -5.46 37.33 7.21
N MET A 294 -4.31 36.67 7.23
CA MET A 294 -3.03 37.25 7.66
C MET A 294 -1.99 37.05 6.56
N GLY A 295 -1.01 37.95 6.46
CA GLY A 295 0.05 37.86 5.45
C GLY A 295 -0.36 38.32 4.04
N VAL A 296 0.50 38.00 3.07
CA VAL A 296 0.37 38.37 1.65
C VAL A 296 -0.18 37.19 0.86
N LEU A 297 -1.13 37.43 -0.06
CA LEU A 297 -1.75 36.39 -0.87
C LEU A 297 -1.05 36.20 -2.22
N LEU A 298 -0.69 34.95 -2.54
CA LEU A 298 -0.35 34.48 -3.88
C LEU A 298 -1.51 33.64 -4.43
N ASN A 299 -2.33 34.24 -5.29
CA ASN A 299 -3.44 33.54 -5.93
C ASN A 299 -2.98 32.72 -7.13
N ILE A 300 -3.30 31.44 -7.13
CA ILE A 300 -3.14 30.52 -8.27
C ILE A 300 -4.51 30.04 -8.75
N ASP A 301 -4.59 29.58 -10.00
CA ASP A 301 -5.80 28.99 -10.54
C ASP A 301 -5.48 27.68 -11.26
N THR A 302 -5.86 26.56 -10.64
CA THR A 302 -5.65 25.22 -11.21
C THR A 302 -6.60 24.90 -12.36
N THR A 303 -7.70 25.65 -12.53
CA THR A 303 -8.63 25.47 -13.66
C THR A 303 -8.01 25.82 -15.00
N LEU A 304 -6.96 26.64 -14.99
CA LEU A 304 -6.20 27.01 -16.18
C LEU A 304 -5.35 25.85 -16.71
N SER A 305 -5.18 24.77 -15.93
CA SER A 305 -4.31 23.66 -16.33
C SER A 305 -4.89 22.81 -17.45
N PRO A 306 -4.16 22.62 -18.58
CA PRO A 306 -4.58 21.69 -19.61
C PRO A 306 -4.36 20.23 -19.20
N TYR A 307 -3.70 19.96 -18.07
CA TYR A 307 -3.35 18.60 -17.60
C TYR A 307 -4.41 17.99 -16.69
N LEU A 308 -5.10 18.82 -15.89
CA LEU A 308 -6.07 18.37 -14.90
C LEU A 308 -7.43 18.10 -15.55
N LYS A 309 -8.09 16.99 -15.17
CA LYS A 309 -9.43 16.64 -15.70
C LYS A 309 -10.58 17.25 -14.91
N ASP A 310 -10.44 17.29 -13.60
CA ASP A 310 -11.45 17.84 -12.70
C ASP A 310 -10.75 18.65 -11.59
N PRO A 311 -10.40 19.92 -11.90
CA PRO A 311 -9.74 20.79 -10.93
C PRO A 311 -10.58 21.03 -9.67
N LYS A 312 -11.91 20.93 -9.74
CA LYS A 312 -12.77 21.18 -8.57
C LYS A 312 -12.63 20.08 -7.52
N ASN A 313 -12.66 18.82 -7.95
CA ASN A 313 -12.48 17.68 -7.06
C ASN A 313 -11.05 17.55 -6.49
N THR A 314 -10.09 18.29 -7.05
CA THR A 314 -8.69 18.29 -6.62
C THR A 314 -8.22 19.68 -6.17
N ALA A 315 -9.17 20.57 -5.87
CA ALA A 315 -8.91 21.97 -5.56
C ALA A 315 -8.01 22.15 -4.33
N HIS A 316 -8.17 21.26 -3.34
CA HIS A 316 -7.44 21.25 -2.06
C HIS A 316 -6.22 20.30 -2.04
N ASN A 317 -5.85 19.70 -3.18
CA ASN A 317 -4.71 18.78 -3.22
C ASN A 317 -3.38 19.57 -3.31
N LEU A 318 -2.43 19.31 -2.41
CA LEU A 318 -1.15 20.04 -2.36
C LEU A 318 -0.35 19.91 -3.66
N GLU A 319 -0.25 18.73 -4.25
CA GLU A 319 0.46 18.55 -5.52
C GLU A 319 -0.20 19.35 -6.67
N CYS A 320 -1.54 19.49 -6.65
CA CYS A 320 -2.26 20.40 -7.55
C CYS A 320 -1.94 21.88 -7.26
N TYR A 321 -1.78 22.28 -5.99
CA TYR A 321 -1.32 23.63 -5.60
C TYR A 321 0.07 23.93 -6.16
N LEU A 322 1.01 22.99 -6.08
CA LEU A 322 2.38 23.14 -6.60
C LEU A 322 2.44 23.11 -8.13
N HIS A 323 1.39 22.61 -8.79
CA HIS A 323 1.20 22.62 -10.23
C HIS A 323 0.48 23.88 -10.75
N GLY A 324 -0.32 24.55 -9.91
CA GLY A 324 -1.13 25.70 -10.27
C GLY A 324 -0.33 26.93 -10.70
N ARG A 325 -0.98 27.86 -11.40
CA ARG A 325 -0.32 29.06 -11.95
C ARG A 325 -1.12 30.34 -11.73
N HIS A 326 -0.39 31.44 -11.56
CA HIS A 326 -0.88 32.80 -11.66
C HIS A 326 -0.94 33.23 -13.14
N ARG A 327 -2.15 33.38 -13.70
CA ARG A 327 -2.49 33.84 -15.08
C ARG A 327 -1.94 33.02 -16.27
N GLY A 328 -2.85 32.50 -17.09
CA GLY A 328 -2.56 31.62 -18.25
C GLY A 328 -1.83 30.31 -17.85
N PHE A 329 -1.63 29.36 -18.78
CA PHE A 329 -0.90 28.12 -18.45
C PHE A 329 0.33 27.85 -19.33
N LYS A 330 1.51 27.83 -18.70
CA LYS A 330 2.78 27.32 -19.23
C LYS A 330 3.59 26.78 -18.05
N LEU A 331 4.04 25.52 -18.12
CA LEU A 331 5.01 24.99 -17.15
C LEU A 331 6.35 25.71 -17.40
N VAL A 332 6.74 26.56 -16.45
CA VAL A 332 8.00 27.31 -16.52
C VAL A 332 9.10 26.65 -15.66
N VAL A 333 8.70 25.83 -14.70
CA VAL A 333 9.58 24.95 -13.92
C VAL A 333 9.37 23.51 -14.39
N ASN A 334 10.44 22.73 -14.51
CA ASN A 334 10.40 21.33 -14.93
C ASN A 334 9.86 20.40 -13.81
N ARG A 335 8.63 20.64 -13.36
CA ARG A 335 7.92 19.78 -12.39
C ARG A 335 7.26 18.62 -13.12
N ASN A 336 7.41 17.40 -12.61
CA ASN A 336 6.76 16.25 -13.22
C ASN A 336 5.26 16.26 -12.94
N VAL A 337 4.43 16.32 -13.98
CA VAL A 337 2.97 16.32 -13.88
C VAL A 337 2.41 15.06 -13.22
N ALA A 338 3.15 13.94 -13.21
CA ALA A 338 2.72 12.71 -12.55
C ALA A 338 2.48 12.89 -11.04
N LEU A 339 3.14 13.86 -10.42
CA LEU A 339 3.03 14.12 -8.98
C LEU A 339 1.60 14.47 -8.54
N VAL A 340 0.80 15.11 -9.40
CA VAL A 340 -0.61 15.46 -9.07
C VAL A 340 -1.52 14.25 -8.89
N ASN A 341 -1.08 13.05 -9.29
CA ASN A 341 -1.79 11.79 -9.09
C ASN A 341 -1.26 10.98 -7.89
N LYS A 342 -0.31 11.49 -7.09
CA LYS A 342 0.24 10.77 -5.92
C LYS A 342 -0.86 10.20 -5.03
N ASP A 343 -1.80 11.06 -4.63
CA ASP A 343 -2.93 10.73 -3.73
C ASP A 343 -4.30 11.03 -4.36
N ALA A 344 -4.35 11.30 -5.66
CA ALA A 344 -5.56 11.72 -6.35
C ALA A 344 -5.68 11.13 -7.76
N ASP A 345 -6.87 11.28 -8.34
CA ASP A 345 -7.14 11.01 -9.76
C ASP A 345 -7.28 12.32 -10.55
N ALA A 346 -6.23 13.13 -10.55
CA ALA A 346 -6.26 14.52 -10.99
C ALA A 346 -6.00 14.71 -12.48
N LEU A 347 -5.14 13.88 -13.09
CA LEU A 347 -4.74 13.99 -14.49
C LEU A 347 -5.82 13.50 -15.45
N LYS A 348 -5.87 14.15 -16.62
CA LYS A 348 -6.62 13.63 -17.78
C LYS A 348 -6.21 12.21 -18.13
N ASP A 349 -7.19 11.44 -18.57
CA ASP A 349 -7.07 10.00 -18.83
C ASP A 349 -6.09 9.64 -19.97
N GLY A 350 -5.69 10.62 -20.77
CA GLY A 350 -4.66 10.46 -21.81
C GLY A 350 -3.22 10.44 -21.28
N TYR A 351 -3.00 10.71 -19.99
CA TYR A 351 -1.69 10.59 -19.36
C TYR A 351 -1.54 9.19 -18.73
N PRO A 352 -0.46 8.44 -19.06
CA PRO A 352 -0.22 7.09 -18.54
C PRO A 352 0.35 7.14 -17.11
N VAL A 353 -0.41 7.72 -16.19
CA VAL A 353 -0.05 7.86 -14.78
C VAL A 353 -1.18 7.27 -13.94
N PRO A 354 -0.96 6.18 -13.19
CA PRO A 354 -1.95 5.60 -12.29
C PRO A 354 -2.52 6.64 -11.31
N ALA A 355 -3.76 6.49 -10.89
CA ALA A 355 -4.34 7.34 -9.85
C ALA A 355 -3.91 6.83 -8.47
N GLN A 356 -3.74 7.72 -7.50
CA GLN A 356 -3.31 7.37 -6.13
C GLN A 356 -2.10 6.42 -6.17
N TRP A 357 -1.08 6.78 -6.94
CA TRP A 357 0.04 5.89 -7.20
C TRP A 357 1.03 5.82 -6.05
N TRP A 358 1.02 6.78 -5.11
CA TRP A 358 1.87 6.73 -3.93
C TRP A 358 1.37 5.62 -2.98
N ALA A 359 1.95 4.44 -3.12
CA ALA A 359 1.55 3.24 -2.38
C ALA A 359 2.79 2.42 -2.08
N LEU A 360 2.94 1.98 -0.84
CA LEU A 360 4.08 1.15 -0.47
C LEU A 360 3.89 -0.26 -1.02
N GLN A 361 5.01 -0.87 -1.43
CA GLN A 361 4.99 -2.24 -1.90
C GLN A 361 4.39 -3.15 -0.83
N THR A 362 3.46 -4.00 -1.27
CA THR A 362 2.82 -5.04 -0.46
C THR A 362 2.24 -4.54 0.87
N SER A 363 1.96 -3.24 1.01
CA SER A 363 1.50 -2.59 2.25
C SER A 363 2.30 -3.04 3.50
N PHE A 364 3.63 -3.09 3.40
CA PHE A 364 4.58 -3.57 4.44
C PHE A 364 4.56 -5.06 4.77
N MET A 365 3.78 -5.86 4.06
CA MET A 365 3.84 -7.31 4.16
C MET A 365 5.12 -7.80 3.49
N LEU A 366 5.97 -8.51 4.24
CA LEU A 366 7.19 -9.13 3.74
C LEU A 366 7.12 -10.63 3.87
N MET A 367 7.42 -11.33 2.79
CA MET A 367 7.59 -12.78 2.81
C MET A 367 8.95 -13.13 3.40
N ASN A 368 8.97 -13.92 4.46
CA ASN A 368 10.19 -14.43 5.08
C ASN A 368 10.63 -15.77 4.46
N ALA A 369 11.78 -16.29 4.88
CA ALA A 369 12.37 -17.53 4.35
C ALA A 369 11.47 -18.78 4.40
N PRO A 370 10.54 -18.95 5.38
CA PRO A 370 9.54 -20.02 5.33
C PRO A 370 8.28 -19.72 4.49
N GLY A 371 8.23 -18.60 3.74
CA GLY A 371 7.07 -18.25 2.91
C GLY A 371 5.91 -17.59 3.68
N LYS A 372 6.13 -17.20 4.93
CA LYS A 372 5.16 -16.49 5.77
C LYS A 372 5.27 -14.99 5.52
N TRP A 373 4.13 -14.34 5.33
CA TRP A 373 3.94 -12.91 5.15
C TRP A 373 3.71 -12.24 6.50
N GLU A 374 4.65 -11.39 6.90
CA GLU A 374 4.56 -10.66 8.16
C GLU A 374 4.54 -9.16 7.89
N LEU A 375 3.69 -8.45 8.62
CA LEU A 375 3.73 -6.99 8.64
C LEU A 375 5.07 -6.59 9.27
N LYS A 376 5.88 -5.82 8.53
CA LYS A 376 7.16 -5.34 9.03
C LYS A 376 6.95 -4.54 10.33
N ASP A 377 7.56 -4.98 11.44
CA ASP A 377 7.38 -4.34 12.75
C ASP A 377 7.93 -2.90 12.74
N PHE A 378 7.02 -1.95 12.89
CA PHE A 378 7.33 -0.53 13.02
C PHE A 378 8.28 -0.24 14.17
N ASN A 379 8.33 -1.09 15.20
CA ASN A 379 9.25 -0.92 16.32
C ASN A 379 10.73 -0.95 15.89
N GLU A 380 11.10 -1.57 14.77
CA GLU A 380 12.47 -1.46 14.25
C GLU A 380 12.76 -0.11 13.59
N ILE A 381 11.77 0.52 12.95
CA ILE A 381 11.90 1.85 12.35
C ILE A 381 11.87 2.93 13.44
N ALA A 382 10.98 2.80 14.42
CA ALA A 382 10.87 3.70 15.56
C ALA A 382 12.05 3.60 16.54
N LYS A 383 12.66 2.40 16.72
CA LYS A 383 13.89 2.26 17.53
C LYS A 383 15.03 3.10 16.96
N ASN A 384 15.21 3.11 15.64
CA ASN A 384 16.22 3.96 15.00
C ASN A 384 15.90 5.46 15.17
N ALA A 385 14.62 5.86 15.22
CA ALA A 385 14.23 7.26 15.45
C ALA A 385 14.43 7.73 16.91
N ILE A 386 14.41 6.82 17.89
CA ILE A 386 14.63 7.14 19.31
C ILE A 386 16.13 7.06 19.66
N ASP A 387 16.87 6.15 19.04
CA ASP A 387 18.29 5.90 19.33
C ASP A 387 19.27 6.79 18.53
N ASP A 388 18.85 7.40 17.41
CA ASP A 388 19.62 8.39 16.62
C ASP A 388 19.20 9.85 16.87
N VAL A 389 18.78 10.21 18.09
CA VAL A 389 18.82 11.63 18.49
C VAL A 389 20.29 12.04 18.46
N PRO A 390 20.71 13.02 17.64
CA PRO A 390 22.09 13.48 17.65
C PRO A 390 22.49 13.80 19.08
N LYS A 391 23.54 13.14 19.59
CA LYS A 391 24.00 13.35 20.96
C LYS A 391 24.25 14.84 21.15
N ILE A 392 23.45 15.45 22.02
CA ILE A 392 23.58 16.85 22.42
C ILE A 392 25.05 17.06 22.85
N PRO A 393 25.81 17.96 22.20
CA PRO A 393 27.13 18.33 22.68
C PRO A 393 27.00 18.78 24.14
N PRO A 394 27.87 18.36 25.07
CA PRO A 394 27.74 18.69 26.49
C PRO A 394 27.62 20.20 26.77
N GLU A 395 28.19 21.01 25.89
CA GLU A 395 28.12 22.48 25.89
C GLU A 395 26.74 23.08 25.51
N CYS A 396 25.82 22.30 24.94
CA CYS A 396 24.42 22.67 24.71
C CYS A 396 23.46 22.18 25.83
N LEU A 397 23.92 21.35 26.77
CA LEU A 397 23.10 20.86 27.90
C LEU A 397 22.76 21.95 28.93
N GLY A 398 23.40 23.12 28.85
CA GLY A 398 23.07 24.28 29.68
C GLY A 398 21.63 24.80 29.51
N TYR A 399 20.93 24.40 28.44
CA TYR A 399 19.53 24.78 28.20
C TYR A 399 18.50 24.03 29.05
N VAL A 400 18.86 22.90 29.69
CA VAL A 400 17.95 22.20 30.61
C VAL A 400 17.98 22.82 32.01
N ASP A 401 18.96 23.70 32.29
CA ASP A 401 19.24 24.22 33.63
C ASP A 401 19.39 25.76 33.72
N MET A 402 19.08 26.49 32.64
CA MET A 402 19.04 27.97 32.66
C MET A 402 17.60 28.44 32.79
N GLY A 403 17.22 28.78 34.02
CA GLY A 403 15.95 29.40 34.37
C GLY A 403 15.67 30.68 33.57
N VAL A 404 14.95 30.53 32.47
CA VAL A 404 13.94 31.51 32.08
C VAL A 404 12.83 31.36 33.13
N PRO A 405 12.35 32.43 33.78
CA PRO A 405 11.29 32.30 34.76
C PRO A 405 10.09 31.62 34.09
N LEU A 406 9.86 30.38 34.48
CA LEU A 406 8.52 29.83 34.59
C LEU A 406 7.75 30.86 35.43
N LEU A 407 7.12 31.83 34.78
CA LEU A 407 5.94 32.50 35.31
C LEU A 407 4.85 31.43 35.35
N ILE A 408 5.00 30.49 36.29
CA ILE A 408 3.90 29.90 37.01
C ILE A 408 3.31 31.08 37.78
N ASN A 409 2.52 31.90 37.10
CA ASN A 409 1.66 32.82 37.79
C ASN A 409 0.59 31.95 38.45
N THR A 410 0.83 31.61 39.71
CA THR A 410 -0.07 30.84 40.59
C THR A 410 -1.26 31.68 41.06
N THR A 411 -1.61 32.73 40.33
CA THR A 411 -2.67 33.66 40.68
C THR A 411 -3.47 34.05 39.45
N LEU A 412 -4.44 33.20 39.09
CA LEU A 412 -5.75 33.59 38.55
C LEU A 412 -6.72 32.41 38.70
N SER A 413 -7.41 32.37 39.85
CA SER A 413 -8.83 32.04 39.85
C SER A 413 -9.51 32.85 40.94
N PRO A 414 -10.25 33.90 40.54
CA PRO A 414 -11.50 34.17 41.21
C PRO A 414 -12.59 34.36 40.16
N TYR A 415 -12.87 33.33 39.35
CA TYR A 415 -14.12 33.20 38.61
C TYR A 415 -14.54 31.72 38.55
N LEU A 416 -14.68 31.13 39.74
CA LEU A 416 -15.56 30.00 40.01
C LEU A 416 -16.37 30.38 41.26
N ASN A 417 -17.33 31.28 41.09
CA ASN A 417 -18.44 31.36 42.04
C ASN A 417 -19.47 30.33 41.59
N ASP A 418 -19.31 29.09 42.05
CA ASP A 418 -20.43 28.19 42.22
C ASP A 418 -20.51 27.81 43.70
N ASP A 419 -21.59 28.29 44.30
CA ASP A 419 -22.03 28.18 45.68
C ASP A 419 -22.23 26.70 46.09
N PRO A 420 -21.55 26.17 47.14
CA PRO A 420 -21.63 24.76 47.51
C PRO A 420 -22.76 24.40 48.49
N GLU A 421 -23.85 25.18 48.60
CA GLU A 421 -24.97 24.88 49.52
C GLU A 421 -26.28 24.39 48.89
N ASN A 422 -26.35 24.04 47.61
CA ASN A 422 -27.63 23.56 47.04
C ASN A 422 -27.53 22.38 46.09
N THR A 423 -27.05 21.22 46.55
CA THR A 423 -27.48 19.92 45.97
C THR A 423 -27.38 18.78 46.98
N LYS A 424 -27.98 18.97 48.16
CA LYS A 424 -28.29 17.90 49.10
C LYS A 424 -29.74 17.46 48.92
N HIS A 425 -30.09 16.92 47.76
CA HIS A 425 -31.28 16.08 47.56
C HIS A 425 -31.22 15.32 46.24
N ASN A 426 -31.56 14.02 46.30
CA ASN A 426 -31.78 13.07 45.21
C ASN A 426 -30.57 12.26 44.71
N LEU A 427 -30.04 11.42 45.59
CA LEU A 427 -29.46 10.12 45.22
C LEU A 427 -29.93 9.06 46.22
N ASP A 428 -31.23 8.82 46.22
CA ASP A 428 -31.85 7.63 46.80
C ASP A 428 -33.05 7.28 45.92
N ARG A 429 -32.86 6.37 44.96
CA ARG A 429 -33.88 5.40 44.52
C ARG A 429 -33.37 4.43 43.46
N VAL A 430 -33.28 3.17 43.92
CA VAL A 430 -33.54 1.92 43.19
C VAL A 430 -32.40 1.37 42.32
N LEU A 431 -31.56 0.56 42.97
CA LEU A 431 -31.24 -0.78 42.47
C LEU A 431 -32.23 -1.79 43.07
N PRO A 432 -32.49 -2.92 42.40
CA PRO A 432 -32.38 -4.23 43.05
C PRO A 432 -31.36 -5.10 42.28
N ALA A 433 -30.31 -5.60 42.95
CA ALA A 433 -30.28 -6.94 43.57
C ALA A 433 -30.22 -8.07 42.51
N ARG A 434 -29.35 -9.10 42.56
CA ARG A 434 -28.69 -9.76 43.69
C ARG A 434 -27.83 -10.93 43.15
N ARG A 435 -26.79 -11.28 43.91
CA ARG A 435 -26.17 -12.62 44.13
C ARG A 435 -25.33 -13.20 42.97
N GLY A 436 -24.10 -13.70 43.17
CA GLY A 436 -23.27 -13.83 44.37
C GLY A 436 -22.38 -15.09 44.33
N TRP A 437 -21.32 -15.06 45.18
CA TRP A 437 -20.50 -16.19 45.68
C TRP A 437 -19.49 -16.78 44.68
N GLY A 438 -18.21 -17.04 44.97
CA GLY A 438 -17.43 -16.99 46.22
C GLY A 438 -16.23 -17.96 46.10
N ALA A 439 -15.22 -17.76 46.96
CA ALA A 439 -13.99 -18.57 47.17
C ALA A 439 -12.84 -18.36 46.16
N GLY A 440 -11.57 -18.26 46.54
CA GLY A 440 -10.93 -18.29 47.85
C GLY A 440 -9.39 -18.26 47.71
N GLN A 441 -8.71 -17.54 48.61
CA GLN A 441 -7.44 -17.86 49.30
C GLN A 441 -6.47 -18.89 48.64
N ARG A 442 -5.15 -18.72 48.51
CA ARG A 442 -4.10 -18.15 49.41
C ARG A 442 -2.70 -18.24 48.74
N HIS A 443 -1.81 -17.32 49.14
CA HIS A 443 -0.36 -17.42 49.38
C HIS A 443 0.57 -18.30 48.50
N ARG A 444 1.70 -17.72 48.05
CA ARG A 444 2.97 -17.71 48.81
C ARG A 444 4.05 -16.82 48.18
N ARG A 445 4.90 -16.35 49.07
CA ARG A 445 6.04 -15.44 48.94
C ARG A 445 7.32 -16.30 48.89
N VAL A 446 8.38 -15.81 48.23
CA VAL A 446 9.76 -15.64 48.75
C VAL A 446 10.85 -15.79 47.66
N GLN A 447 11.76 -14.82 47.80
CA GLN A 447 13.03 -14.38 47.21
C GLN A 447 14.15 -15.37 46.78
N ALA A 448 15.13 -14.71 46.15
CA ALA A 448 16.60 -14.90 46.14
C ALA A 448 17.14 -15.83 45.04
N GLY A 449 18.23 -15.54 44.32
CA GLY A 449 19.26 -14.50 44.39
C GLY A 449 20.46 -14.95 43.51
N GLY A 450 21.43 -14.07 43.26
CA GLY A 450 22.80 -14.48 42.89
C GLY A 450 23.31 -14.07 41.51
N GLU A 451 24.16 -13.03 41.46
CA GLU A 451 25.23 -12.85 40.48
C GLU A 451 26.34 -13.93 40.67
N PRO A 452 27.29 -14.08 39.72
CA PRO A 452 28.55 -13.32 39.83
C PRO A 452 29.21 -12.88 38.50
N GLN A 453 30.22 -12.01 38.67
CA GLN A 453 31.03 -11.29 37.68
C GLN A 453 32.28 -12.02 37.14
N ARG A 454 32.72 -11.56 35.94
CA ARG A 454 34.08 -11.20 35.41
C ARG A 454 35.30 -12.15 35.41
N GLY A 455 36.04 -12.06 34.28
CA GLY A 455 37.50 -12.35 34.09
C GLY A 455 37.78 -12.83 32.64
N SER A 456 38.21 -12.00 31.66
CA SER A 456 39.53 -11.39 31.35
C SER A 456 40.54 -12.26 30.55
N CYS A 457 40.93 -11.73 29.38
CA CYS A 457 42.22 -11.75 28.64
C CYS A 457 42.79 -12.98 27.88
N GLU A 458 42.92 -12.75 26.57
CA GLU A 458 44.14 -12.76 25.71
C GLU A 458 44.75 -14.02 25.02
N GLN A 459 44.92 -13.81 23.70
CA GLN A 459 46.04 -14.18 22.78
C GLN A 459 46.23 -15.61 22.22
N GLY A 460 46.36 -15.70 20.89
CA GLY A 460 47.49 -16.45 20.26
C GLY A 460 47.22 -17.55 19.21
N ARG A 461 47.06 -17.15 17.93
CA ARG A 461 47.54 -17.74 16.65
C ARG A 461 47.80 -19.26 16.43
N ARG A 462 47.32 -19.69 15.24
CA ARG A 462 47.89 -20.59 14.17
C ARG A 462 47.52 -22.10 14.09
N SER A 463 46.80 -22.40 12.99
CA SER A 463 46.88 -23.52 12.02
C SER A 463 47.11 -24.97 12.48
N THR A 464 46.19 -25.89 12.13
CA THR A 464 46.29 -26.84 10.98
C THR A 464 45.18 -27.91 11.06
N ARG A 465 44.85 -28.48 9.89
CA ARG A 465 43.82 -29.51 9.62
C ARG A 465 44.03 -30.82 10.40
N SER A 466 42.95 -31.43 10.90
CA SER A 466 42.57 -32.84 10.62
C SER A 466 41.29 -33.26 11.37
N ARG A 467 40.64 -34.28 10.79
CA ARG A 467 39.34 -34.91 11.08
C ARG A 467 39.21 -35.48 12.50
N MET A 468 38.03 -35.35 13.12
CA MET A 468 37.05 -36.44 13.39
C MET A 468 36.13 -36.09 14.58
N ALA A 469 34.82 -36.19 14.31
CA ALA A 469 33.72 -36.62 15.18
C ALA A 469 33.68 -36.15 16.65
N THR A 470 32.71 -35.28 16.98
CA THR A 470 32.05 -35.31 18.31
C THR A 470 30.58 -34.92 18.21
N ARG A 471 29.73 -35.96 18.11
CA ARG A 471 28.47 -36.16 18.83
C ARG A 471 27.72 -34.89 19.31
N CYS A 472 26.90 -34.31 18.43
CA CYS A 472 25.82 -33.40 18.85
C CYS A 472 24.65 -34.20 19.43
N ARG A 473 24.18 -33.76 20.61
CA ARG A 473 22.96 -34.23 21.27
C ARG A 473 21.75 -33.81 20.42
N ARG A 474 20.94 -34.79 20.05
CA ARG A 474 19.60 -34.60 19.49
C ARG A 474 18.70 -33.95 20.54
N THR A 475 18.41 -32.65 20.37
CA THR A 475 17.07 -32.13 20.66
C THR A 475 16.22 -32.41 19.43
N ALA A 476 15.11 -33.11 19.62
CA ALA A 476 14.20 -33.51 18.56
C ALA A 476 13.62 -32.27 17.87
N MET A 477 14.18 -31.90 16.71
CA MET A 477 13.39 -31.23 15.68
C MET A 477 12.32 -32.21 15.24
N ALA A 478 11.06 -31.76 15.23
CA ALA A 478 10.01 -32.44 14.51
C ALA A 478 10.49 -32.65 13.06
N ALA A 479 10.47 -33.90 12.61
CA ALA A 479 10.92 -34.26 11.27
C ALA A 479 10.01 -33.59 10.24
N LEU A 480 10.62 -32.93 9.25
CA LEU A 480 9.95 -32.61 7.99
C LEU A 480 9.36 -33.92 7.41
N PRO A 481 8.08 -33.96 7.01
CA PRO A 481 7.51 -35.18 6.44
C PRO A 481 8.19 -35.50 5.11
N GLU A 482 8.40 -36.79 4.85
CA GLU A 482 9.10 -37.28 3.66
C GLU A 482 8.45 -36.76 2.37
N ASN A 483 9.15 -35.90 1.60
CA ASN A 483 8.79 -35.52 0.23
C ASN A 483 8.66 -36.73 -0.74
N GLY A 484 8.97 -37.95 -0.28
CA GLY A 484 8.88 -39.18 -1.06
C GLY A 484 7.47 -39.76 -1.24
N SER A 485 6.43 -39.23 -0.58
CA SER A 485 5.06 -39.77 -0.70
C SER A 485 4.35 -39.31 -1.99
N ILE A 486 4.37 -38.00 -2.29
CA ILE A 486 3.73 -37.44 -3.50
C ILE A 486 4.31 -38.08 -4.76
N ALA A 487 5.64 -38.13 -4.88
CA ALA A 487 6.31 -38.74 -6.04
C ALA A 487 5.93 -40.21 -6.26
N LYS A 488 5.66 -40.98 -5.20
CA LYS A 488 5.25 -42.39 -5.31
C LYS A 488 3.76 -42.55 -5.61
N ARG A 489 2.93 -41.62 -5.13
CA ARG A 489 1.46 -41.66 -5.21
C ARG A 489 0.90 -40.77 -6.31
N TRP A 490 1.75 -40.13 -7.13
CA TRP A 490 1.32 -39.04 -8.01
C TRP A 490 0.14 -39.41 -8.91
N ARG A 491 0.05 -40.64 -9.43
CA ARG A 491 -1.09 -41.07 -10.27
C ARG A 491 -2.41 -41.11 -9.49
N GLU A 492 -2.37 -41.52 -8.23
CA GLU A 492 -3.53 -41.56 -7.33
C GLU A 492 -3.99 -40.12 -7.02
N LEU A 493 -3.03 -39.25 -6.67
CA LEU A 493 -3.25 -37.82 -6.40
C LEU A 493 -3.72 -37.06 -7.66
N HIS A 494 -3.33 -37.54 -8.84
CA HIS A 494 -3.75 -37.06 -10.16
C HIS A 494 -5.05 -37.72 -10.64
N GLY A 495 -5.79 -38.40 -9.75
CA GLY A 495 -7.18 -38.80 -9.99
C GLY A 495 -7.37 -40.10 -10.77
N LYS A 496 -6.36 -40.98 -10.88
CA LYS A 496 -6.47 -42.28 -11.56
C LYS A 496 -7.78 -43.02 -11.21
N ASP A 497 -8.09 -43.09 -9.92
CA ASP A 497 -9.27 -43.74 -9.35
C ASP A 497 -10.31 -42.71 -8.84
N SER A 498 -10.38 -41.55 -9.50
CA SER A 498 -11.31 -40.46 -9.22
C SER A 498 -11.32 -39.99 -7.75
N TRP A 499 -10.14 -40.00 -7.12
CA TRP A 499 -9.92 -39.62 -5.72
C TRP A 499 -10.80 -40.40 -4.72
N ASN A 500 -11.24 -41.61 -5.08
CA ASN A 500 -12.06 -42.44 -4.20
C ASN A 500 -11.32 -42.72 -2.88
N GLY A 501 -11.93 -42.34 -1.76
CA GLY A 501 -11.34 -42.48 -0.43
C GLY A 501 -10.32 -41.41 -0.03
N LEU A 502 -10.11 -40.37 -0.85
CA LEU A 502 -9.13 -39.29 -0.57
C LEU A 502 -9.75 -37.93 -0.22
N LEU A 503 -11.08 -37.79 -0.33
CA LEU A 503 -11.76 -36.48 -0.23
C LEU A 503 -12.39 -36.21 1.15
N ASP A 504 -12.74 -37.24 1.92
CA ASP A 504 -13.34 -37.09 3.25
C ASP A 504 -12.94 -38.26 4.18
N PRO A 505 -12.01 -38.05 5.14
CA PRO A 505 -11.22 -36.83 5.31
C PRO A 505 -10.29 -36.57 4.12
N LEU A 506 -9.96 -35.31 3.86
CA LEU A 506 -9.07 -34.93 2.75
C LEU A 506 -7.64 -35.42 3.02
N ASP A 507 -7.12 -36.29 2.15
CA ASP A 507 -5.75 -36.81 2.21
C ASP A 507 -4.72 -35.67 2.22
N LEU A 508 -3.69 -35.78 3.05
CA LEU A 508 -2.72 -34.71 3.28
C LEU A 508 -1.85 -34.41 2.05
N ASP A 509 -1.46 -35.43 1.29
CA ASP A 509 -0.68 -35.24 0.05
C ASP A 509 -1.57 -34.64 -1.05
N LEU A 510 -2.84 -35.05 -1.11
CA LEU A 510 -3.82 -34.44 -2.02
C LEU A 510 -4.08 -32.98 -1.65
N ARG A 511 -4.21 -32.67 -0.35
CA ARG A 511 -4.37 -31.31 0.18
C ARG A 511 -3.23 -30.40 -0.30
N ARG A 512 -1.97 -30.85 -0.11
CA ARG A 512 -0.77 -30.15 -0.60
C ARG A 512 -0.76 -29.97 -2.11
N SER A 513 -1.14 -31.01 -2.85
CA SER A 513 -1.19 -30.96 -4.32
C SER A 513 -2.22 -29.94 -4.82
N ILE A 514 -3.44 -29.95 -4.26
CA ILE A 514 -4.49 -28.99 -4.61
C ILE A 514 -4.02 -27.56 -4.33
N ILE A 515 -3.41 -27.31 -3.17
CA ILE A 515 -2.89 -25.99 -2.82
C ILE A 515 -1.82 -25.55 -3.81
N SER A 516 -0.85 -26.41 -4.14
CA SER A 516 0.22 -26.09 -5.10
C SER A 516 -0.36 -25.71 -6.47
N TYR A 517 -1.34 -26.44 -6.99
CA TYR A 517 -1.99 -26.10 -8.27
C TYR A 517 -2.87 -24.85 -8.19
N GLY A 518 -3.45 -24.55 -7.03
CA GLY A 518 -4.20 -23.31 -6.84
C GLY A 518 -3.29 -22.10 -6.65
N GLU A 519 -2.08 -22.25 -6.12
CA GLU A 519 -1.05 -21.19 -6.09
C GLU A 519 -0.58 -20.83 -7.52
N LEU A 520 -0.42 -21.82 -8.39
CA LEU A 520 -0.15 -21.59 -9.81
C LEU A 520 -1.33 -20.87 -10.50
N ALA A 521 -2.58 -21.19 -10.14
CA ALA A 521 -3.73 -20.41 -10.62
C ALA A 521 -3.71 -18.97 -10.04
N GLN A 522 -3.37 -18.80 -8.77
CA GLN A 522 -3.30 -17.48 -8.12
C GLN A 522 -2.21 -16.59 -8.73
N ALA A 523 -1.08 -17.16 -9.16
CA ALA A 523 -0.02 -16.42 -9.85
C ALA A 523 -0.53 -15.70 -11.11
N THR A 524 -1.56 -16.24 -11.78
CA THR A 524 -2.19 -15.56 -12.93
C THR A 524 -2.88 -14.25 -12.54
N TYR A 525 -3.42 -14.15 -11.33
CA TYR A 525 -3.98 -12.91 -10.79
C TYR A 525 -2.86 -11.97 -10.36
N ASP A 526 -1.87 -12.50 -9.64
CA ASP A 526 -0.84 -11.71 -8.98
C ASP A 526 0.11 -11.03 -9.96
N THR A 527 0.29 -11.60 -11.15
CA THR A 527 1.02 -10.96 -12.27
C THR A 527 0.16 -10.03 -13.13
N PHE A 528 -1.17 -10.10 -13.07
CA PHE A 528 -2.04 -9.40 -14.02
C PHE A 528 -2.17 -7.90 -13.70
N ASN A 529 -1.86 -7.05 -14.67
CA ASN A 529 -1.92 -5.59 -14.52
C ASN A 529 -3.37 -5.09 -14.57
N THR A 530 -3.89 -4.66 -13.42
CA THR A 530 -5.27 -4.16 -13.27
C THR A 530 -5.42 -2.64 -13.44
N GLU A 531 -4.32 -1.91 -13.65
CA GLU A 531 -4.32 -0.45 -13.67
C GLU A 531 -4.72 0.07 -15.05
N ARG A 532 -5.98 0.50 -15.22
CA ARG A 532 -6.49 0.97 -16.53
C ARG A 532 -5.77 2.21 -17.08
N ARG A 533 -5.16 3.02 -16.22
CA ARG A 533 -4.34 4.17 -16.62
C ARG A 533 -2.97 3.75 -17.13
N SER A 534 -2.60 2.48 -16.99
CA SER A 534 -1.43 1.92 -17.65
C SER A 534 -1.70 1.67 -19.13
N PRO A 535 -0.76 2.00 -20.03
CA PRO A 535 -0.79 1.54 -21.40
C PRO A 535 -0.66 0.01 -21.49
N HIS A 536 -0.26 -0.68 -20.42
CA HIS A 536 -0.10 -2.14 -20.30
C HIS A 536 -1.24 -2.82 -19.52
N ALA A 537 -2.35 -2.11 -19.24
CA ALA A 537 -3.51 -2.70 -18.55
C ALA A 537 -3.99 -3.97 -19.26
N GLY A 538 -4.14 -5.06 -18.51
CA GLY A 538 -4.51 -6.36 -19.08
C GLY A 538 -3.34 -7.26 -19.49
N ALA A 539 -2.09 -6.79 -19.40
CA ALA A 539 -0.89 -7.60 -19.60
C ALA A 539 -0.42 -8.29 -18.29
N SER A 540 0.62 -9.11 -18.42
CA SER A 540 1.41 -9.59 -17.26
C SER A 540 2.47 -8.53 -16.91
N MET A 541 2.63 -8.23 -15.63
CA MET A 541 3.67 -7.32 -15.12
C MET A 541 5.06 -7.97 -15.19
N PHE A 542 5.13 -9.28 -14.98
CA PHE A 542 6.38 -10.07 -14.94
C PHE A 542 6.64 -10.83 -16.25
N GLY A 543 7.90 -11.23 -16.45
CA GLY A 543 8.34 -12.05 -17.58
C GLY A 543 8.31 -13.54 -17.25
N TYR A 544 8.73 -14.38 -18.21
CA TYR A 544 8.73 -15.84 -18.03
C TYR A 544 9.58 -16.31 -16.86
N GLU A 545 10.82 -15.79 -16.76
CA GLU A 545 11.81 -16.24 -15.78
C GLU A 545 11.45 -15.90 -14.33
N ASP A 546 10.69 -14.82 -14.12
CA ASP A 546 10.43 -14.24 -12.81
C ASP A 546 8.97 -14.24 -12.39
N LEU A 547 8.02 -14.69 -13.22
CA LEU A 547 6.58 -14.71 -12.89
C LEU A 547 6.28 -15.44 -11.58
N LEU A 548 6.73 -16.69 -11.43
CA LEU A 548 6.38 -17.51 -10.26
C LEU A 548 7.01 -16.97 -8.98
N THR A 549 8.29 -16.58 -9.05
CA THR A 549 9.02 -16.00 -7.92
C THR A 549 8.44 -14.64 -7.52
N SER A 550 8.17 -13.76 -8.48
CA SER A 550 7.63 -12.42 -8.22
C SER A 550 6.16 -12.44 -7.75
N SER A 551 5.44 -13.52 -8.06
CA SER A 551 4.06 -13.76 -7.57
C SER A 551 4.04 -14.46 -6.21
N GLY A 552 5.20 -14.80 -5.62
CA GLY A 552 5.29 -15.43 -4.30
C GLY A 552 4.79 -16.87 -4.26
N VAL A 553 4.92 -17.63 -5.36
CA VAL A 553 4.58 -19.07 -5.38
C VAL A 553 5.59 -19.83 -4.51
N ALA A 554 5.10 -20.62 -3.55
CA ALA A 554 5.94 -21.25 -2.52
C ALA A 554 7.04 -22.16 -3.12
N ALA A 555 6.70 -22.91 -4.17
CA ALA A 555 7.61 -23.80 -4.88
C ALA A 555 7.97 -23.28 -6.29
N ALA A 556 8.23 -21.98 -6.43
CA ALA A 556 8.52 -21.35 -7.73
C ALA A 556 9.62 -22.08 -8.53
N GLY A 557 10.67 -22.59 -7.89
CA GLY A 557 11.76 -23.32 -8.55
C GLY A 557 11.39 -24.70 -9.13
N HIS A 558 10.21 -25.24 -8.77
CA HIS A 558 9.75 -26.53 -9.31
C HIS A 558 9.22 -26.42 -10.74
N TYR A 559 8.94 -25.21 -11.24
CA TYR A 559 8.37 -25.02 -12.57
C TYR A 559 9.09 -23.90 -13.32
N GLU A 560 9.22 -24.06 -14.63
CA GLU A 560 9.67 -23.02 -15.55
C GLU A 560 8.50 -22.61 -16.44
N VAL A 561 8.20 -21.30 -16.53
CA VAL A 561 7.18 -20.78 -17.44
C VAL A 561 7.76 -20.72 -18.85
N THR A 562 7.12 -21.39 -19.80
CA THR A 562 7.63 -21.50 -21.18
C THR A 562 6.83 -20.66 -22.18
N LYS A 563 5.59 -20.28 -21.83
CA LYS A 563 4.73 -19.50 -22.73
C LYS A 563 3.66 -18.71 -21.98
N PHE A 564 3.46 -17.45 -22.36
CA PHE A 564 2.24 -16.72 -22.03
C PHE A 564 1.16 -16.93 -23.07
N ILE A 565 -0.08 -16.98 -22.58
CA ILE A 565 -1.28 -17.18 -23.37
C ILE A 565 -2.07 -15.88 -23.36
N TYR A 566 -2.47 -15.45 -24.55
CA TYR A 566 -3.28 -14.25 -24.74
C TYR A 566 -4.63 -14.62 -25.32
N ALA A 567 -5.69 -13.92 -24.92
CA ALA A 567 -7.03 -14.16 -25.41
C ALA A 567 -7.72 -12.85 -25.82
N THR A 568 -8.56 -12.95 -26.85
CA THR A 568 -9.52 -11.96 -27.30
C THR A 568 -10.90 -12.62 -27.36
N SER A 569 -11.95 -11.89 -27.71
CA SER A 569 -13.29 -12.44 -27.90
C SER A 569 -13.98 -11.83 -29.11
N GLY A 570 -14.52 -12.68 -29.98
CA GLY A 570 -15.39 -12.26 -31.09
C GLY A 570 -16.81 -11.87 -30.65
N LEU A 571 -17.16 -12.11 -29.38
CA LEU A 571 -18.39 -11.66 -28.75
C LEU A 571 -18.12 -10.49 -27.80
N PRO A 572 -19.04 -9.53 -27.66
CA PRO A 572 -18.97 -8.54 -26.60
C PRO A 572 -19.07 -9.25 -25.24
N LEU A 573 -18.01 -9.15 -24.43
CA LEU A 573 -17.95 -9.70 -23.09
C LEU A 573 -17.97 -8.56 -22.05
N PRO A 574 -18.40 -8.83 -20.80
CA PRO A 574 -18.25 -7.87 -19.72
C PRO A 574 -16.80 -7.39 -19.57
N GLU A 575 -16.58 -6.12 -19.18
CA GLU A 575 -15.24 -5.56 -18.93
C GLU A 575 -14.41 -6.37 -17.92
N SER A 576 -15.09 -7.15 -17.05
CA SER A 576 -14.45 -8.00 -16.06
C SER A 576 -13.67 -9.18 -16.68
N PHE A 577 -14.03 -9.61 -17.91
CA PHE A 577 -13.37 -10.70 -18.63
C PHE A 577 -12.13 -10.20 -19.41
N LEU A 578 -12.23 -9.03 -20.03
CA LEU A 578 -11.14 -8.37 -20.75
C LEU A 578 -10.99 -6.93 -20.24
N LEU A 579 -9.97 -6.72 -19.41
CA LEU A 579 -9.60 -5.39 -18.92
C LEU A 579 -8.70 -4.71 -19.95
N LEU A 580 -9.18 -3.64 -20.56
CA LEU A 580 -8.46 -2.88 -21.58
C LEU A 580 -8.00 -1.50 -21.07
N PRO A 581 -6.86 -0.97 -21.57
CA PRO A 581 -6.40 0.38 -21.25
C PRO A 581 -7.45 1.45 -21.58
N LEU A 582 -7.38 2.61 -20.91
CA LEU A 582 -8.32 3.70 -21.20
C LEU A 582 -8.26 4.14 -22.68
N PRO A 583 -9.40 4.47 -23.32
CA PRO A 583 -9.43 4.87 -24.73
C PRO A 583 -8.56 6.09 -25.05
N ALA A 584 -8.35 6.98 -24.07
CA ALA A 584 -7.58 8.21 -24.25
C ALA A 584 -6.05 7.99 -24.37
N LEU A 585 -5.53 6.83 -23.95
CA LEU A 585 -4.10 6.50 -24.04
C LEU A 585 -3.72 6.20 -25.50
N LYS A 586 -2.64 6.77 -26.02
CA LYS A 586 -2.27 6.54 -27.44
C LYS A 586 -1.49 5.24 -27.63
N ASP A 587 -0.56 4.97 -26.73
CA ASP A 587 0.43 3.89 -26.88
C ASP A 587 0.02 2.63 -26.09
N ALA A 588 -1.25 2.23 -26.20
CA ALA A 588 -1.75 1.02 -25.54
C ALA A 588 -1.13 -0.25 -26.15
N TRP A 589 -0.71 -1.19 -25.30
CA TRP A 589 -0.11 -2.44 -25.72
C TRP A 589 -1.06 -3.30 -26.56
N SER A 590 -2.34 -3.33 -26.19
CA SER A 590 -3.43 -3.98 -26.91
C SER A 590 -4.76 -3.26 -26.66
N ARG A 591 -5.68 -3.37 -27.62
CA ARG A 591 -7.06 -2.83 -27.56
C ARG A 591 -8.14 -3.90 -27.57
N GLU A 592 -7.75 -5.16 -27.52
CA GLU A 592 -8.66 -6.29 -27.65
C GLU A 592 -8.18 -7.55 -26.91
N SER A 593 -6.88 -7.61 -26.56
CA SER A 593 -6.26 -8.79 -25.98
C SER A 593 -5.91 -8.58 -24.52
N ASN A 594 -6.01 -9.66 -23.74
CA ASN A 594 -5.44 -9.73 -22.40
C ASN A 594 -4.51 -10.94 -22.27
N PHE A 595 -3.53 -10.82 -21.38
CA PHE A 595 -2.89 -11.98 -20.75
C PHE A 595 -3.97 -12.82 -20.07
N MET A 596 -4.06 -14.10 -20.45
CA MET A 596 -5.11 -15.02 -20.02
C MET A 596 -4.56 -16.24 -19.26
N GLY A 597 -3.24 -16.37 -19.15
CA GLY A 597 -2.62 -17.49 -18.48
C GLY A 597 -1.25 -17.81 -19.02
N TYR A 598 -0.71 -18.95 -18.60
CA TYR A 598 0.60 -19.40 -19.03
C TYR A 598 0.69 -20.93 -19.08
N VAL A 599 1.68 -21.42 -19.81
CA VAL A 599 2.12 -22.81 -19.79
C VAL A 599 3.46 -22.87 -19.05
N ALA A 600 3.58 -23.82 -18.14
CA ALA A 600 4.80 -24.11 -17.41
C ALA A 600 5.09 -25.60 -17.44
N VAL A 601 6.35 -25.97 -17.23
CA VAL A 601 6.76 -27.37 -17.12
C VAL A 601 7.63 -27.57 -15.89
N ALA A 602 7.49 -28.71 -15.23
CA ALA A 602 8.29 -29.02 -14.05
C ALA A 602 9.78 -28.99 -14.42
N THR A 603 10.61 -28.35 -13.60
CA THR A 603 12.07 -28.42 -13.68
C THR A 603 12.55 -29.80 -13.26
N ASP A 604 13.84 -30.13 -13.39
CA ASP A 604 14.35 -31.45 -12.96
C ASP A 604 14.13 -31.69 -11.47
N GLU A 605 14.29 -30.65 -10.66
CA GLU A 605 13.96 -30.66 -9.24
C GLU A 605 12.46 -30.88 -9.00
N GLY A 606 11.61 -30.15 -9.73
CA GLY A 606 10.15 -30.33 -9.65
C GLY A 606 9.72 -31.73 -10.08
N ALA A 607 10.28 -32.27 -11.17
CA ALA A 607 9.97 -33.60 -11.67
C ALA A 607 10.37 -34.69 -10.67
N ALA A 608 11.51 -34.53 -9.99
CA ALA A 608 11.92 -35.42 -8.91
C ALA A 608 10.97 -35.35 -7.70
N ALA A 609 10.55 -34.15 -7.29
CA ALA A 609 9.62 -33.96 -6.17
C ALA A 609 8.21 -34.49 -6.47
N LEU A 610 7.78 -34.36 -7.73
CA LEU A 610 6.45 -34.76 -8.19
C LEU A 610 6.39 -36.21 -8.68
N GLY A 611 7.54 -36.86 -8.92
CA GLY A 611 7.65 -38.20 -9.49
C GLY A 611 7.34 -38.30 -10.99
N ARG A 612 7.15 -37.17 -11.68
CA ARG A 612 6.91 -37.08 -13.12
C ARG A 612 7.16 -35.66 -13.64
N ARG A 613 7.43 -35.54 -14.94
CA ARG A 613 7.49 -34.25 -15.67
C ARG A 613 6.07 -33.73 -15.90
N ASP A 614 5.61 -32.87 -15.01
CA ASP A 614 4.28 -32.28 -15.09
C ASP A 614 4.28 -31.02 -15.97
N ILE A 615 3.40 -30.97 -16.95
CA ILE A 615 3.12 -29.77 -17.76
C ILE A 615 1.87 -29.11 -17.19
N VAL A 616 1.98 -27.86 -16.75
CA VAL A 616 0.87 -27.10 -16.18
C VAL A 616 0.38 -26.06 -17.18
N VAL A 617 -0.94 -25.98 -17.36
CA VAL A 617 -1.60 -24.85 -18.01
C VAL A 617 -2.44 -24.13 -16.96
N ALA A 618 -2.05 -22.90 -16.62
CA ALA A 618 -2.75 -22.08 -15.63
C ALA A 618 -3.56 -20.99 -16.35
N TRP A 619 -4.88 -20.97 -16.12
CA TRP A 619 -5.81 -20.03 -16.73
C TRP A 619 -6.26 -18.96 -15.74
N ARG A 620 -6.17 -17.70 -16.16
CA ARG A 620 -6.59 -16.53 -15.39
C ARG A 620 -8.10 -16.44 -15.30
N GLY A 621 -8.62 -16.17 -14.11
CA GLY A 621 -10.02 -15.86 -13.91
C GLY A 621 -10.35 -14.38 -14.08
N THR A 622 -11.52 -14.00 -13.60
CA THR A 622 -12.08 -12.65 -13.61
C THR A 622 -11.50 -11.81 -12.48
N VAL A 623 -11.12 -10.55 -12.73
CA VAL A 623 -10.42 -9.71 -11.73
C VAL A 623 -11.32 -8.63 -11.12
N LYS A 624 -12.24 -8.05 -11.91
CA LYS A 624 -13.27 -7.15 -11.38
C LYS A 624 -14.44 -7.96 -10.82
N GLY A 625 -15.09 -7.42 -9.80
CA GLY A 625 -16.08 -8.07 -8.93
C GLY A 625 -17.22 -8.84 -9.63
N LEU A 626 -18.05 -9.49 -8.83
CA LEU A 626 -19.11 -10.42 -9.25
C LEU A 626 -20.26 -9.79 -10.06
N GLU A 627 -20.16 -8.51 -10.44
CA GLU A 627 -21.11 -7.82 -11.33
C GLU A 627 -21.37 -8.60 -12.62
N TRP A 628 -20.38 -9.33 -13.12
CA TRP A 628 -20.51 -10.17 -14.31
C TRP A 628 -21.60 -11.23 -14.22
N VAL A 629 -21.89 -11.75 -13.02
CA VAL A 629 -22.91 -12.80 -12.82
C VAL A 629 -24.29 -12.29 -13.22
N ASN A 630 -24.54 -10.98 -13.08
CA ASN A 630 -25.79 -10.33 -13.46
C ASN A 630 -25.84 -9.99 -14.97
N ASP A 631 -24.68 -9.79 -15.60
CA ASP A 631 -24.56 -9.33 -16.99
C ASP A 631 -24.29 -10.44 -18.01
N LEU A 632 -24.26 -11.71 -17.58
CA LEU A 632 -23.98 -12.84 -18.47
C LEU A 632 -25.15 -13.21 -19.38
N SER A 633 -24.85 -13.30 -20.67
CA SER A 633 -25.66 -14.04 -21.63
C SER A 633 -25.34 -15.54 -21.53
N PHE A 634 -26.28 -16.35 -21.06
CA PHE A 634 -26.16 -17.81 -20.92
C PHE A 634 -26.36 -18.57 -22.24
N ALA A 635 -25.84 -18.04 -23.35
CA ALA A 635 -26.00 -18.63 -24.66
C ALA A 635 -25.20 -19.95 -24.77
N ALA A 636 -25.86 -21.00 -25.26
CA ALA A 636 -25.25 -22.30 -25.52
C ALA A 636 -24.82 -22.42 -26.99
N VAL A 637 -23.63 -22.97 -27.23
CA VAL A 637 -23.09 -23.24 -28.58
C VAL A 637 -22.54 -24.66 -28.66
N PRO A 638 -22.51 -25.28 -29.85
CA PRO A 638 -21.97 -26.63 -30.02
C PRO A 638 -20.54 -26.76 -29.48
N ALA A 639 -20.28 -27.82 -28.72
CA ALA A 639 -18.95 -28.13 -28.17
C ALA A 639 -17.98 -28.71 -29.21
N ALA A 640 -18.38 -28.80 -30.48
CA ALA A 640 -17.61 -29.39 -31.55
C ALA A 640 -16.16 -28.84 -31.68
N PRO A 641 -15.89 -27.54 -31.49
CA PRO A 641 -14.52 -27.01 -31.58
C PRO A 641 -13.54 -27.61 -30.58
N VAL A 642 -14.00 -28.01 -29.38
CA VAL A 642 -13.17 -28.64 -28.34
C VAL A 642 -13.25 -30.17 -28.36
N LEU A 643 -14.39 -30.74 -28.79
CA LEU A 643 -14.55 -32.20 -28.86
C LEU A 643 -13.89 -32.84 -30.09
N GLY A 644 -13.50 -32.06 -31.10
CA GLY A 644 -12.85 -32.57 -32.30
C GLY A 644 -13.63 -33.73 -32.93
N SER A 645 -12.97 -34.86 -33.17
CA SER A 645 -13.61 -36.05 -33.74
C SER A 645 -14.70 -36.67 -32.85
N ALA A 646 -14.61 -36.52 -31.52
CA ALA A 646 -15.59 -37.02 -30.56
C ALA A 646 -16.93 -36.29 -30.62
N ALA A 647 -16.99 -35.11 -31.26
CA ALA A 647 -18.22 -34.37 -31.49
C ALA A 647 -19.26 -35.18 -32.28
N ARG A 648 -18.82 -36.06 -33.19
CA ARG A 648 -19.72 -36.93 -33.98
C ARG A 648 -20.49 -37.91 -33.11
N ALA A 649 -19.87 -38.41 -32.04
CA ALA A 649 -20.51 -39.30 -31.07
C ALA A 649 -21.34 -38.52 -30.03
N ASN A 650 -21.14 -37.20 -29.91
CA ASN A 650 -21.78 -36.32 -28.93
C ASN A 650 -22.39 -35.07 -29.60
N PRO A 651 -23.30 -35.22 -30.59
CA PRO A 651 -23.76 -34.09 -31.41
C PRO A 651 -24.64 -33.07 -30.64
N LEU A 652 -25.14 -33.45 -29.47
CA LEU A 652 -25.95 -32.60 -28.60
C LEU A 652 -25.13 -31.87 -27.53
N ALA A 653 -23.82 -32.13 -27.44
CA ALA A 653 -22.96 -31.48 -26.46
C ALA A 653 -22.82 -29.99 -26.78
N VAL A 654 -23.16 -29.16 -25.79
CA VAL A 654 -23.04 -27.70 -25.88
C VAL A 654 -22.25 -27.15 -24.70
N VAL A 655 -21.58 -26.03 -24.94
CA VAL A 655 -20.78 -25.29 -23.97
C VAL A 655 -21.22 -23.83 -23.94
N HIS A 656 -20.79 -23.10 -22.93
CA HIS A 656 -21.10 -21.68 -22.79
C HIS A 656 -20.40 -20.84 -23.88
N ALA A 657 -21.16 -20.02 -24.59
CA ALA A 657 -20.68 -19.24 -25.73
C ALA A 657 -19.55 -18.28 -25.37
N GLY A 658 -19.64 -17.60 -24.21
CA GLY A 658 -18.61 -16.67 -23.77
C GLY A 658 -17.28 -17.37 -23.46
N PHE A 659 -17.32 -18.55 -22.84
CA PHE A 659 -16.10 -19.31 -22.51
C PHE A 659 -15.45 -19.87 -23.76
N LEU A 660 -16.27 -20.39 -24.69
CA LEU A 660 -15.76 -20.88 -25.96
C LEU A 660 -15.20 -19.73 -26.81
N SER A 661 -15.90 -18.59 -26.89
CA SER A 661 -15.44 -17.40 -27.61
C SER A 661 -14.08 -16.94 -27.11
N LEU A 662 -13.91 -16.81 -25.80
CA LEU A 662 -12.62 -16.43 -25.20
C LEU A 662 -11.50 -17.43 -25.52
N TYR A 663 -11.83 -18.72 -25.60
CA TYR A 663 -10.87 -19.79 -25.86
C TYR A 663 -10.47 -19.88 -27.35
N THR A 664 -11.41 -19.67 -28.27
CA THR A 664 -11.22 -19.96 -29.71
C THR A 664 -11.14 -18.74 -30.61
N SER A 665 -11.40 -17.53 -30.12
CA SER A 665 -11.34 -16.32 -30.95
C SER A 665 -9.89 -15.95 -31.30
N SER A 666 -9.71 -15.46 -32.52
CA SER A 666 -8.45 -14.95 -33.05
C SER A 666 -8.72 -13.73 -33.93
N ASP A 667 -7.75 -12.84 -34.03
CA ASP A 667 -7.72 -11.76 -35.02
C ASP A 667 -6.36 -11.75 -35.71
N ALA A 668 -6.37 -11.92 -37.04
CA ALA A 668 -5.16 -11.92 -37.87
C ALA A 668 -4.44 -10.56 -37.86
N GLY A 669 -5.16 -9.46 -37.57
CA GLY A 669 -4.58 -8.13 -37.38
C GLY A 669 -3.94 -7.92 -36.00
N SER A 670 -4.23 -8.81 -35.04
CA SER A 670 -3.75 -8.71 -33.67
C SER A 670 -2.25 -9.01 -33.56
N LYS A 671 -1.56 -8.30 -32.67
CA LYS A 671 -0.17 -8.65 -32.32
C LYS A 671 -0.09 -9.93 -31.46
N PHE A 672 -1.10 -10.17 -30.63
CA PHE A 672 -1.07 -11.24 -29.61
C PHE A 672 -2.04 -12.39 -29.91
N ASN A 673 -3.06 -12.16 -30.73
CA ASN A 673 -4.11 -13.14 -31.03
C ASN A 673 -4.22 -13.49 -32.52
N GLN A 674 -3.10 -13.45 -33.27
CA GLN A 674 -3.05 -14.00 -34.64
C GLN A 674 -3.57 -15.45 -34.69
N THR A 675 -3.30 -16.19 -33.62
CA THR A 675 -3.92 -17.47 -33.32
C THR A 675 -4.68 -17.38 -32.00
N SER A 676 -5.67 -18.25 -31.85
CA SER A 676 -6.53 -18.28 -30.65
C SER A 676 -5.76 -18.71 -29.41
N ALA A 677 -6.29 -18.40 -28.21
CA ALA A 677 -5.72 -18.88 -26.95
C ALA A 677 -5.62 -20.41 -26.92
N ARG A 678 -6.63 -21.10 -27.48
CA ARG A 678 -6.62 -22.53 -27.77
C ARG A 678 -5.38 -22.94 -28.55
N ASP A 679 -5.16 -22.38 -29.73
CA ASP A 679 -4.07 -22.82 -30.61
C ASP A 679 -2.69 -22.54 -29.99
N GLN A 680 -2.55 -21.43 -29.26
CA GLN A 680 -1.33 -21.10 -28.50
C GLN A 680 -1.00 -22.20 -27.47
N VAL A 681 -1.99 -22.63 -26.67
CA VAL A 681 -1.81 -23.70 -25.68
C VAL A 681 -1.58 -25.05 -26.34
N LEU A 682 -2.38 -25.43 -27.33
CA LEU A 682 -2.22 -26.73 -27.99
C LEU A 682 -0.84 -26.85 -28.65
N ALA A 683 -0.33 -25.78 -29.26
CA ALA A 683 1.00 -25.77 -29.86
C ALA A 683 2.11 -25.96 -28.80
N GLU A 684 2.04 -25.22 -27.70
CA GLU A 684 3.08 -25.28 -26.67
C GLU A 684 3.05 -26.60 -25.89
N VAL A 685 1.86 -27.10 -25.53
CA VAL A 685 1.74 -28.39 -24.85
C VAL A 685 2.24 -29.52 -25.76
N ARG A 686 1.92 -29.52 -27.07
CA ARG A 686 2.49 -30.50 -28.02
C ARG A 686 4.02 -30.43 -28.04
N ARG A 687 4.59 -29.23 -28.07
CA ARG A 687 6.05 -29.04 -28.06
C ARG A 687 6.68 -29.66 -26.81
N LEU A 688 6.07 -29.45 -25.63
CA LEU A 688 6.57 -29.99 -24.36
C LEU A 688 6.37 -31.52 -24.25
N VAL A 689 5.22 -32.04 -24.69
CA VAL A 689 4.98 -33.50 -24.72
C VAL A 689 5.97 -34.21 -25.64
N GLU A 690 6.32 -33.61 -26.78
CA GLU A 690 7.35 -34.14 -27.67
C GLU A 690 8.76 -34.00 -27.07
N LEU A 691 9.07 -32.86 -26.46
CA LEU A 691 10.38 -32.61 -25.83
C LEU A 691 10.69 -33.63 -24.72
N TYR A 692 9.69 -33.97 -23.91
CA TYR A 692 9.81 -34.88 -22.77
C TYR A 692 9.21 -36.26 -23.05
N LYS A 693 9.15 -36.68 -24.33
CA LYS A 693 8.57 -37.97 -24.73
C LYS A 693 9.25 -39.18 -24.08
N ASP A 694 10.51 -39.06 -23.69
CA ASP A 694 11.28 -40.14 -23.05
C ASP A 694 11.15 -40.19 -21.51
N GLU A 695 10.46 -39.23 -20.89
CA GLU A 695 10.24 -39.15 -19.43
C GLU A 695 8.79 -39.47 -19.04
N GLU A 696 8.52 -39.94 -17.83
CA GLU A 696 7.12 -40.04 -17.37
C GLU A 696 6.49 -38.64 -17.29
N THR A 697 5.38 -38.41 -18.01
CA THR A 697 4.75 -37.09 -18.15
C THR A 697 3.32 -37.08 -17.64
N SER A 698 2.83 -35.90 -17.24
CA SER A 698 1.41 -35.59 -17.03
C SER A 698 1.09 -34.19 -17.51
N ILE A 699 -0.19 -33.91 -17.76
CA ILE A 699 -0.68 -32.55 -17.98
C ILE A 699 -1.68 -32.21 -16.87
N THR A 700 -1.48 -31.05 -16.25
CA THR A 700 -2.39 -30.49 -15.26
C THR A 700 -2.93 -29.15 -15.76
N VAL A 701 -4.24 -28.97 -15.72
CA VAL A 701 -4.89 -27.70 -16.09
C VAL A 701 -5.53 -27.12 -14.83
N THR A 702 -5.24 -25.86 -14.53
CA THR A 702 -5.71 -25.21 -13.29
C THR A 702 -6.26 -23.83 -13.56
N GLY A 703 -7.25 -23.43 -12.77
CA GLY A 703 -7.86 -22.11 -12.89
C GLY A 703 -8.95 -21.90 -11.85
N HIS A 704 -9.33 -20.64 -11.69
CA HIS A 704 -10.37 -20.20 -10.76
C HIS A 704 -11.44 -19.39 -11.51
N SER A 705 -12.71 -19.54 -11.13
CA SER A 705 -13.83 -18.77 -11.71
C SER A 705 -13.89 -18.92 -13.24
N LEU A 706 -13.82 -17.83 -14.02
CA LEU A 706 -13.68 -17.89 -15.49
C LEU A 706 -12.55 -18.83 -15.94
N GLY A 707 -11.38 -18.77 -15.29
CA GLY A 707 -10.22 -19.59 -15.63
C GLY A 707 -10.47 -21.09 -15.38
N ALA A 708 -11.30 -21.42 -14.40
CA ALA A 708 -11.73 -22.79 -14.15
C ALA A 708 -12.59 -23.35 -15.28
N ALA A 709 -13.55 -22.56 -15.79
CA ALA A 709 -14.38 -23.00 -16.91
C ALA A 709 -13.57 -23.20 -18.20
N VAL A 710 -12.63 -22.28 -18.49
CA VAL A 710 -11.70 -22.44 -19.62
C VAL A 710 -10.78 -23.64 -19.41
N SER A 711 -10.36 -23.93 -18.17
CA SER A 711 -9.57 -25.13 -17.85
C SER A 711 -10.30 -26.42 -18.21
N ILE A 712 -11.60 -26.52 -17.95
CA ILE A 712 -12.41 -27.68 -18.34
C ILE A 712 -12.47 -27.83 -19.86
N LEU A 713 -12.71 -26.74 -20.61
CA LEU A 713 -12.71 -26.77 -22.07
C LEU A 713 -11.35 -27.20 -22.63
N ASN A 714 -10.26 -26.64 -22.08
CA ASN A 714 -8.91 -26.93 -22.51
C ASN A 714 -8.51 -28.39 -22.20
N ALA A 715 -8.83 -28.92 -21.02
CA ALA A 715 -8.52 -30.30 -20.66
C ALA A 715 -9.24 -31.31 -21.58
N VAL A 716 -10.50 -31.05 -21.94
CA VAL A 716 -11.22 -31.85 -22.94
C VAL A 716 -10.56 -31.76 -24.30
N ASP A 717 -10.21 -30.55 -24.76
CA ASP A 717 -9.61 -30.32 -26.08
C ASP A 717 -8.24 -30.98 -26.24
N LEU A 718 -7.42 -30.97 -25.18
CA LEU A 718 -6.12 -31.64 -25.15
C LEU A 718 -6.25 -33.15 -25.38
N VAL A 719 -7.20 -33.80 -24.73
CA VAL A 719 -7.41 -35.26 -24.87
C VAL A 719 -8.14 -35.59 -26.17
N ALA A 720 -9.19 -34.86 -26.51
CA ALA A 720 -10.01 -35.10 -27.70
C ALA A 720 -9.23 -34.96 -29.01
N ASN A 721 -8.19 -34.14 -29.02
CA ASN A 721 -7.31 -33.91 -30.18
C ASN A 721 -5.94 -34.57 -30.03
N GLY A 722 -5.77 -35.47 -29.06
CA GLY A 722 -4.55 -36.29 -28.89
C GLY A 722 -3.29 -35.49 -28.61
N VAL A 723 -3.40 -34.29 -28.03
CA VAL A 723 -2.26 -33.43 -27.66
C VAL A 723 -1.47 -34.01 -26.49
N ASN A 724 -2.12 -34.84 -25.67
CA ASN A 724 -1.50 -35.55 -24.56
C ASN A 724 -0.67 -36.79 -24.99
N ALA A 725 -0.48 -37.04 -26.29
CA ALA A 725 0.37 -38.10 -26.80
C ALA A 725 1.50 -37.53 -27.68
N PRO A 726 2.72 -38.09 -27.61
CA PRO A 726 3.78 -37.68 -28.53
C PRO A 726 3.42 -38.06 -29.98
N PRO A 727 3.80 -37.24 -30.97
CA PRO A 727 3.58 -37.56 -32.38
C PRO A 727 4.23 -38.90 -32.78
N PRO A 728 3.67 -39.59 -33.79
CA PRO A 728 4.26 -40.83 -34.30
C PRO A 728 5.68 -40.59 -34.84
N PRO A 729 6.61 -41.56 -34.72
CA PRO A 729 7.95 -41.44 -35.27
C PRO A 729 7.92 -41.18 -36.78
N VAL A 730 8.67 -40.16 -37.24
CA VAL A 730 8.72 -39.74 -38.65
C VAL A 730 9.39 -40.80 -39.55
N ASP A 731 10.26 -41.63 -38.99
CA ASP A 731 11.13 -42.55 -39.75
C ASP A 731 10.68 -44.03 -39.71
N GLY A 732 9.45 -44.33 -39.30
CA GLY A 732 8.94 -45.72 -39.29
C GLY A 732 9.68 -46.66 -38.32
N GLY A 733 10.37 -46.11 -37.31
CA GLY A 733 11.09 -46.87 -36.29
C GLY A 733 10.17 -47.81 -35.49
N SER A 734 10.69 -49.01 -35.19
CA SER A 734 9.98 -50.15 -34.61
C SER A 734 9.60 -50.04 -33.12
N SER A 735 9.70 -48.86 -32.50
CA SER A 735 9.32 -48.66 -31.09
C SER A 735 7.81 -48.38 -31.00
N PRO A 736 7.05 -49.08 -30.13
CA PRO A 736 5.63 -48.82 -29.98
C PRO A 736 5.41 -47.37 -29.50
N PRO A 737 4.40 -46.66 -30.04
CA PRO A 737 4.10 -45.29 -29.61
C PRO A 737 3.77 -45.30 -28.11
N LYS A 738 4.39 -44.37 -27.38
CA LYS A 738 4.13 -44.20 -25.95
C LYS A 738 2.64 -43.89 -25.73
N PRO A 739 2.00 -44.48 -24.71
CA PRO A 739 0.61 -44.17 -24.41
C PRO A 739 0.43 -42.68 -24.10
N PRO A 740 -0.77 -42.11 -24.37
CA PRO A 740 -1.09 -40.75 -23.95
C PRO A 740 -0.89 -40.57 -22.45
N CYS A 741 -0.35 -39.41 -22.05
CA CYS A 741 -0.20 -39.06 -20.64
C CYS A 741 -1.54 -38.63 -20.03
N PRO A 742 -1.75 -38.82 -18.72
CA PRO A 742 -2.98 -38.39 -18.05
C PRO A 742 -3.11 -36.86 -18.05
N VAL A 743 -4.34 -36.39 -18.23
CA VAL A 743 -4.74 -34.98 -18.17
C VAL A 743 -5.71 -34.78 -17.01
N THR A 744 -5.38 -33.88 -16.09
CA THR A 744 -6.21 -33.61 -14.92
C THR A 744 -6.48 -32.13 -14.77
N ALA A 745 -7.75 -31.75 -14.65
CA ALA A 745 -8.15 -30.40 -14.30
C ALA A 745 -8.35 -30.29 -12.78
N ILE A 746 -7.68 -29.35 -12.11
CA ILE A 746 -7.94 -29.00 -10.71
C ILE A 746 -8.46 -27.56 -10.70
N VAL A 747 -9.75 -27.42 -10.43
CA VAL A 747 -10.46 -26.17 -10.63
C VAL A 747 -11.12 -25.67 -9.35
N PHE A 748 -11.15 -24.35 -9.20
CA PHE A 748 -11.67 -23.67 -8.02
C PHE A 748 -12.84 -22.78 -8.42
N ALA A 749 -13.95 -22.86 -7.69
CA ALA A 749 -15.12 -22.02 -7.93
C ALA A 749 -15.59 -22.03 -9.41
N CYS A 750 -15.56 -23.20 -10.05
CA CYS A 750 -15.84 -23.35 -11.48
C CYS A 750 -17.33 -23.13 -11.75
N PRO A 751 -17.73 -22.14 -12.58
CA PRO A 751 -19.08 -22.13 -13.11
C PRO A 751 -19.27 -23.32 -14.06
N HIS A 752 -20.51 -23.74 -14.29
CA HIS A 752 -20.84 -24.82 -15.21
C HIS A 752 -20.42 -24.46 -16.65
N ALA A 753 -19.49 -25.22 -17.22
CA ALA A 753 -18.92 -24.95 -18.54
C ALA A 753 -19.77 -25.49 -19.71
N GLY A 754 -20.52 -26.56 -19.49
CA GLY A 754 -21.32 -27.23 -20.52
C GLY A 754 -22.52 -27.99 -19.97
N ASP A 755 -23.25 -28.60 -20.87
CA ASP A 755 -24.49 -29.30 -20.56
C ASP A 755 -24.26 -30.78 -20.18
N ARG A 756 -25.36 -31.52 -19.95
CA ARG A 756 -25.29 -32.95 -19.61
C ARG A 756 -24.68 -33.81 -20.72
N PHE A 757 -24.82 -33.44 -21.99
CA PHE A 757 -24.23 -34.16 -23.11
C PHE A 757 -22.74 -33.89 -23.21
N PHE A 758 -22.30 -32.66 -22.93
CA PHE A 758 -20.89 -32.34 -22.74
C PHE A 758 -20.27 -33.13 -21.57
N ARG A 759 -20.99 -33.28 -20.45
CA ARG A 759 -20.55 -34.15 -19.34
C ARG A 759 -20.40 -35.63 -19.75
N ALA A 760 -21.32 -36.13 -20.56
CA ALA A 760 -21.24 -37.49 -21.08
C ALA A 760 -20.02 -37.66 -22.00
N ALA A 761 -19.74 -36.67 -22.86
CA ALA A 761 -18.54 -36.63 -23.68
C ALA A 761 -17.26 -36.61 -22.83
N PHE A 762 -17.19 -35.72 -21.83
CA PHE A 762 -16.09 -35.66 -20.86
C PHE A 762 -15.81 -37.02 -20.23
N SER A 763 -16.87 -37.70 -19.75
CA SER A 763 -16.77 -38.99 -19.08
C SER A 763 -16.32 -40.14 -19.99
N SER A 764 -16.35 -39.96 -21.32
CA SER A 764 -15.92 -40.97 -22.29
C SER A 764 -14.39 -41.04 -22.46
N PHE A 765 -13.66 -40.00 -22.03
CA PHE A 765 -12.21 -39.93 -22.14
C PHE A 765 -11.54 -40.61 -20.94
N LYS A 766 -10.79 -41.70 -21.20
CA LYS A 766 -10.16 -42.51 -20.15
C LYS A 766 -9.05 -41.78 -19.41
N ASP A 767 -8.28 -40.96 -20.13
CA ASP A 767 -7.09 -40.27 -19.63
C ASP A 767 -7.42 -38.89 -19.03
N LEU A 768 -8.71 -38.53 -18.94
CA LEU A 768 -9.18 -37.24 -18.45
C LEU A 768 -9.80 -37.35 -17.05
N ARG A 769 -9.40 -36.46 -16.14
CA ARG A 769 -10.00 -36.30 -14.81
C ARG A 769 -10.21 -34.82 -14.48
N ALA A 770 -11.15 -34.54 -13.59
CA ALA A 770 -11.35 -33.19 -13.07
C ALA A 770 -11.80 -33.23 -11.60
N LEU A 771 -11.16 -32.42 -10.76
CA LEU A 771 -11.51 -32.16 -9.37
C LEU A 771 -11.94 -30.70 -9.23
N HIS A 772 -13.08 -30.46 -8.61
CA HIS A 772 -13.67 -29.14 -8.42
C HIS A 772 -13.83 -28.82 -6.94
N VAL A 773 -13.01 -27.90 -6.45
CA VAL A 773 -13.13 -27.36 -5.09
C VAL A 773 -14.28 -26.35 -5.04
N LYS A 774 -15.24 -26.56 -4.14
CA LYS A 774 -16.44 -25.74 -3.99
C LYS A 774 -16.58 -25.21 -2.58
N ASN A 775 -16.64 -23.89 -2.42
CA ASN A 775 -16.87 -23.28 -1.12
C ASN A 775 -18.35 -23.13 -0.83
N LEU A 776 -18.76 -23.50 0.37
CA LEU A 776 -20.14 -23.32 0.82
C LEU A 776 -20.51 -21.83 0.85
N GLY A 777 -21.60 -21.48 0.19
CA GLY A 777 -22.10 -20.10 0.10
C GLY A 777 -21.56 -19.31 -1.10
N ASP A 778 -20.52 -19.80 -1.79
CA ASP A 778 -20.14 -19.24 -3.09
C ASP A 778 -21.22 -19.57 -4.13
N VAL A 779 -21.76 -18.54 -4.76
CA VAL A 779 -22.84 -18.65 -5.75
C VAL A 779 -22.32 -18.99 -7.14
N VAL A 780 -21.06 -18.68 -7.47
CA VAL A 780 -20.52 -18.84 -8.84
C VAL A 780 -20.60 -20.27 -9.36
N PRO A 781 -20.28 -21.32 -8.56
CA PRO A 781 -20.42 -22.71 -9.01
C PRO A 781 -21.85 -23.15 -9.35
N ALA A 782 -22.87 -22.35 -9.03
CA ALA A 782 -24.26 -22.61 -9.41
C ALA A 782 -24.63 -22.02 -10.79
N TYR A 783 -23.77 -21.19 -11.41
CA TYR A 783 -24.04 -20.54 -12.69
C TYR A 783 -23.40 -21.26 -13.87
N PRO A 784 -24.04 -21.28 -15.05
CA PRO A 784 -25.45 -20.94 -15.28
C PRO A 784 -26.39 -21.95 -14.59
N PRO A 785 -27.53 -21.51 -14.02
CA PRO A 785 -28.38 -22.37 -13.19
C PRO A 785 -29.26 -23.35 -13.99
N VAL A 786 -29.51 -23.10 -15.28
CA VAL A 786 -30.43 -23.89 -16.11
C VAL A 786 -29.71 -24.44 -17.33
N GLY A 787 -29.81 -25.76 -17.55
CA GLY A 787 -29.30 -26.43 -18.75
C GLY A 787 -27.81 -26.80 -18.72
N TYR A 788 -27.04 -26.24 -17.80
CA TYR A 788 -25.62 -26.53 -17.59
C TYR A 788 -25.42 -27.40 -16.34
N VAL A 789 -24.37 -28.21 -16.33
CA VAL A 789 -24.03 -29.10 -15.22
C VAL A 789 -22.55 -29.10 -14.92
N ASP A 790 -22.20 -29.46 -13.70
CA ASP A 790 -20.83 -29.76 -13.33
C ASP A 790 -20.38 -31.11 -13.92
N VAL A 791 -19.14 -31.14 -14.40
CA VAL A 791 -18.50 -32.32 -15.00
C VAL A 791 -17.46 -32.98 -14.09
N ALA A 792 -17.02 -32.27 -13.05
CA ALA A 792 -15.91 -32.68 -12.20
C ALA A 792 -16.37 -33.39 -10.91
N VAL A 793 -15.45 -34.12 -10.29
CA VAL A 793 -15.62 -34.65 -8.94
C VAL A 793 -15.57 -33.48 -7.95
N ALA A 794 -16.57 -33.36 -7.08
CA ALA A 794 -16.65 -32.23 -6.16
C ALA A 794 -15.86 -32.49 -4.87
N LEU A 795 -15.06 -31.51 -4.45
CA LEU A 795 -14.49 -31.38 -3.11
C LEU A 795 -15.16 -30.18 -2.41
N PRO A 796 -16.18 -30.41 -1.57
CA PRO A 796 -16.79 -29.33 -0.80
C PRO A 796 -15.87 -28.87 0.33
N ILE A 797 -15.76 -27.56 0.51
CA ILE A 797 -15.13 -26.90 1.65
C ILE A 797 -16.11 -25.90 2.27
N ASN A 798 -15.90 -25.56 3.54
CA ASN A 798 -16.73 -24.57 4.22
C ASN A 798 -15.87 -23.55 4.97
N THR A 799 -15.54 -22.44 4.31
CA THR A 799 -14.70 -21.40 4.92
C THR A 799 -15.37 -20.69 6.10
N SER A 800 -16.70 -20.77 6.26
CA SER A 800 -17.40 -20.19 7.43
C SER A 800 -17.03 -20.88 8.76
N ARG A 801 -16.38 -22.05 8.71
CA ARG A 801 -15.87 -22.75 9.89
C ARG A 801 -14.52 -22.21 10.37
N SER A 802 -13.82 -21.44 9.54
CA SER A 802 -12.51 -20.89 9.89
C SER A 802 -12.66 -19.82 10.99
N PRO A 803 -11.94 -19.93 12.11
CA PRO A 803 -11.94 -18.89 13.14
C PRO A 803 -11.21 -17.61 12.69
N PHE A 804 -10.41 -17.70 11.61
CA PHE A 804 -9.61 -16.58 11.09
C PHE A 804 -10.40 -15.62 10.18
N LEU A 805 -11.52 -16.08 9.60
CA LEU A 805 -12.24 -15.33 8.56
C LEU A 805 -13.45 -14.60 9.12
N LYS A 806 -13.71 -13.39 8.63
CA LYS A 806 -14.92 -12.61 8.94
C LYS A 806 -16.18 -13.39 8.57
N TRP A 807 -17.16 -13.39 9.45
CA TRP A 807 -18.47 -14.00 9.24
C TRP A 807 -19.61 -13.08 9.73
N PRO A 808 -20.70 -12.88 8.96
CA PRO A 808 -20.98 -13.45 7.63
C PRO A 808 -20.02 -12.96 6.54
N GLY A 809 -19.57 -13.87 5.67
CA GLY A 809 -18.71 -13.54 4.54
C GLY A 809 -19.47 -12.79 3.44
N THR A 810 -18.78 -11.92 2.70
CA THR A 810 -19.31 -11.30 1.49
C THR A 810 -19.20 -12.24 0.29
N VAL A 811 -19.95 -11.99 -0.77
CA VAL A 811 -19.86 -12.75 -2.02
C VAL A 811 -18.41 -12.73 -2.57
N LEU A 812 -17.71 -11.60 -2.42
CA LEU A 812 -16.32 -11.46 -2.83
C LEU A 812 -15.38 -12.34 -2.00
N THR A 813 -15.51 -12.37 -0.67
CA THR A 813 -14.68 -13.22 0.20
C THR A 813 -14.99 -14.71 0.03
N LEU A 814 -16.26 -15.09 -0.19
CA LEU A 814 -16.65 -16.48 -0.42
C LEU A 814 -16.13 -17.01 -1.76
N HIS A 815 -15.97 -16.14 -2.75
CA HIS A 815 -15.46 -16.43 -4.09
C HIS A 815 -13.95 -16.14 -4.25
N ASN A 816 -13.24 -15.73 -3.20
CA ASN A 816 -11.83 -15.38 -3.31
C ASN A 816 -10.95 -16.65 -3.33
N LEU A 817 -10.03 -16.78 -4.30
CA LEU A 817 -9.19 -17.97 -4.44
C LEU A 817 -8.29 -18.23 -3.23
N GLU A 818 -7.72 -17.19 -2.61
CA GLU A 818 -6.92 -17.35 -1.39
C GLU A 818 -7.77 -17.86 -0.22
N CYS A 819 -9.03 -17.42 -0.10
CA CYS A 819 -10.00 -17.99 0.86
C CYS A 819 -10.32 -19.45 0.55
N TYR A 820 -10.45 -19.83 -0.73
CA TYR A 820 -10.59 -21.23 -1.14
C TYR A 820 -9.39 -22.07 -0.71
N LEU A 821 -8.17 -21.57 -0.95
CA LEU A 821 -6.93 -22.25 -0.57
C LEU A 821 -6.77 -22.37 0.95
N HIS A 822 -7.18 -21.35 1.70
CA HIS A 822 -7.27 -21.39 3.16
C HIS A 822 -8.27 -22.46 3.63
N GLY A 823 -9.43 -22.54 2.99
CA GLY A 823 -10.41 -23.59 3.24
C GLY A 823 -9.83 -24.98 2.97
N VAL A 824 -9.13 -25.17 1.84
CA VAL A 824 -8.42 -26.43 1.54
C VAL A 824 -7.31 -26.69 2.55
N ALA A 825 -6.66 -25.66 3.12
CA ALA A 825 -5.61 -25.86 4.11
C ALA A 825 -6.16 -26.38 5.46
N GLY A 826 -7.37 -25.97 5.86
CA GLY A 826 -7.87 -26.20 7.22
C GLY A 826 -9.20 -26.91 7.41
N GLU A 827 -10.01 -27.09 6.37
CA GLU A 827 -11.30 -27.78 6.53
C GLU A 827 -11.12 -29.29 6.75
N GLN A 828 -11.92 -29.82 7.68
CA GLN A 828 -11.96 -31.18 8.22
C GLN A 828 -13.12 -32.02 7.64
N GLY A 829 -13.81 -31.51 6.61
CA GLY A 829 -14.82 -32.25 5.84
C GLY A 829 -16.04 -32.68 6.65
N GLY A 830 -16.39 -33.97 6.56
CA GLY A 830 -17.55 -34.57 7.21
C GLY A 830 -17.44 -34.60 8.73
N ALA A 831 -16.22 -34.56 9.29
CA ALA A 831 -15.98 -34.48 10.73
C ALA A 831 -16.41 -33.13 11.33
N GLY A 832 -16.36 -32.06 10.53
CA GLY A 832 -16.59 -30.70 10.98
C GLY A 832 -15.45 -30.11 11.80
N GLY A 833 -15.46 -28.78 11.94
CA GLY A 833 -14.37 -28.03 12.59
C GLY A 833 -13.46 -27.36 11.58
N PHE A 834 -12.35 -26.79 12.04
CA PHE A 834 -11.32 -26.19 11.19
C PHE A 834 -9.97 -26.25 11.91
N GLU A 835 -8.98 -26.83 11.26
CA GLU A 835 -7.61 -26.94 11.77
C GLU A 835 -6.66 -26.98 10.57
N LEU A 836 -5.68 -26.07 10.52
CA LEU A 836 -4.70 -26.01 9.44
C LEU A 836 -3.78 -27.25 9.46
N GLU A 837 -4.05 -28.20 8.56
CA GLU A 837 -3.26 -29.43 8.37
C GLU A 837 -1.95 -29.20 7.60
N VAL A 838 -1.88 -28.04 6.93
CA VAL A 838 -0.71 -27.59 6.20
C VAL A 838 -0.41 -26.16 6.62
N GLU A 839 0.88 -25.87 6.79
CA GLU A 839 1.34 -24.53 7.11
C GLU A 839 1.10 -23.62 5.90
N ARG A 840 0.01 -22.85 5.95
CA ARG A 840 -0.35 -21.82 4.99
C ARG A 840 -0.62 -20.54 5.76
N ASP A 841 0.00 -19.46 5.31
CA ASP A 841 -0.20 -18.17 5.97
C ASP A 841 -1.61 -17.62 5.74
N VAL A 842 -2.28 -17.30 6.84
CA VAL A 842 -3.62 -16.68 6.84
C VAL A 842 -3.59 -15.30 6.20
N ALA A 843 -2.47 -14.56 6.22
CA ALA A 843 -2.35 -13.23 5.63
C ALA A 843 -2.64 -13.21 4.11
N LEU A 844 -2.44 -14.34 3.42
CA LEU A 844 -2.70 -14.47 1.99
C LEU A 844 -4.15 -14.18 1.61
N VAL A 845 -5.12 -14.47 2.50
CA VAL A 845 -6.54 -14.23 2.21
C VAL A 845 -6.88 -12.75 2.05
N ASN A 846 -6.06 -11.84 2.60
CA ASN A 846 -6.22 -10.39 2.46
C ASN A 846 -5.51 -9.78 1.24
N LYS A 847 -4.91 -10.58 0.33
CA LYS A 847 -4.20 -10.04 -0.85
C LYS A 847 -5.02 -9.02 -1.65
N ARG A 848 -6.33 -9.24 -1.79
CA ARG A 848 -7.23 -8.42 -2.64
C ARG A 848 -8.56 -8.06 -1.99
N VAL A 849 -8.77 -8.48 -0.75
CA VAL A 849 -10.04 -8.37 -0.02
C VAL A 849 -9.75 -8.12 1.46
N ASP A 850 -10.77 -7.76 2.22
CA ASP A 850 -10.76 -7.74 3.67
C ASP A 850 -11.50 -8.97 4.22
N ALA A 851 -10.79 -10.10 4.30
CA ALA A 851 -11.36 -11.40 4.66
C ALA A 851 -11.04 -11.82 6.11
N LEU A 852 -9.91 -11.40 6.67
CA LEU A 852 -9.52 -11.73 8.04
C LEU A 852 -10.29 -10.93 9.08
N THR A 853 -10.52 -11.53 10.24
CA THR A 853 -11.05 -10.82 11.42
C THR A 853 -10.08 -9.73 11.89
N ASP A 854 -10.59 -8.65 12.47
CA ASP A 854 -9.78 -7.51 12.94
C ASP A 854 -8.77 -7.88 14.04
N GLU A 855 -8.91 -9.06 14.68
CA GLU A 855 -7.93 -9.63 15.60
C GLU A 855 -6.59 -10.00 14.93
N HIS A 856 -6.59 -10.14 13.60
CA HIS A 856 -5.40 -10.36 12.78
C HIS A 856 -5.04 -9.06 12.04
N PRO A 857 -3.99 -8.33 12.46
CA PRO A 857 -3.66 -7.01 11.91
C PRO A 857 -2.94 -7.11 10.55
N VAL A 858 -3.61 -7.71 9.56
CA VAL A 858 -3.13 -7.81 8.18
C VAL A 858 -3.90 -6.79 7.34
N PRO A 859 -3.22 -5.81 6.71
CA PRO A 859 -3.90 -4.79 5.90
C PRO A 859 -4.79 -5.40 4.82
N GLU A 860 -5.93 -4.78 4.56
CA GLU A 860 -6.78 -5.20 3.44
C GLU A 860 -6.11 -4.93 2.08
N SER A 861 -6.40 -5.78 1.10
CA SER A 861 -5.95 -5.60 -0.29
C SER A 861 -4.45 -5.29 -0.43
N TRP A 862 -3.61 -5.92 0.39
CA TRP A 862 -2.22 -5.54 0.54
C TRP A 862 -1.36 -5.86 -0.70
N TRP A 863 -1.82 -6.68 -1.64
CA TRP A 863 -1.04 -7.03 -2.84
C TRP A 863 -1.02 -5.87 -3.86
N VAL A 864 -0.01 -5.02 -3.75
CA VAL A 864 0.25 -3.91 -4.68
C VAL A 864 1.75 -3.80 -4.97
N ILE A 865 2.11 -3.58 -6.24
CA ILE A 865 3.50 -3.28 -6.61
C ILE A 865 3.87 -1.88 -6.07
N GLN A 866 5.14 -1.68 -5.72
CA GLN A 866 5.59 -0.40 -5.19
C GLN A 866 5.18 0.75 -6.09
N ASN A 867 4.55 1.77 -5.51
CA ASN A 867 4.11 2.97 -6.17
C ASN A 867 3.25 2.74 -7.42
N LYS A 868 2.52 1.61 -7.49
CA LYS A 868 1.80 1.15 -8.70
C LYS A 868 2.70 1.12 -9.96
N GLY A 869 4.00 0.85 -9.78
CA GLY A 869 4.99 0.79 -10.85
C GLY A 869 5.63 2.14 -11.20
N MET A 870 5.25 3.23 -10.53
CA MET A 870 5.92 4.52 -10.72
C MET A 870 7.30 4.49 -10.07
N VAL A 871 8.34 4.84 -10.83
CA VAL A 871 9.73 4.92 -10.35
C VAL A 871 10.36 6.25 -10.76
N LYS A 872 11.17 6.83 -9.88
CA LYS A 872 11.96 8.02 -10.21
C LYS A 872 13.17 7.60 -11.05
N SER A 873 13.31 8.15 -12.26
CA SER A 873 14.45 7.88 -13.13
C SER A 873 15.72 8.58 -12.62
N ASP A 874 16.84 7.89 -12.62
CA ASP A 874 18.13 8.46 -12.18
C ASP A 874 18.60 9.58 -13.13
N GLU A 875 18.40 9.39 -14.44
CA GLU A 875 18.89 10.31 -15.48
C GLU A 875 18.09 11.62 -15.56
N GLU A 876 16.75 11.53 -15.56
CA GLU A 876 15.89 12.72 -15.73
C GLU A 876 15.34 13.25 -14.41
N GLN A 877 15.52 12.52 -13.30
CA GLN A 877 14.89 12.81 -12.01
C GLN A 877 13.36 12.91 -12.10
N ARG A 878 12.76 12.14 -13.03
CA ARG A 878 11.31 12.14 -13.30
C ARG A 878 10.69 10.80 -12.92
N TRP A 879 9.53 10.85 -12.29
CA TRP A 879 8.63 9.71 -12.15
C TRP A 879 8.12 9.21 -13.51
N VAL A 880 8.37 7.93 -13.80
CA VAL A 880 7.95 7.21 -15.00
C VAL A 880 7.31 5.88 -14.60
N LEU A 881 6.36 5.40 -15.40
CA LEU A 881 5.69 4.13 -15.16
C LEU A 881 6.54 2.97 -15.69
N LYS A 882 6.93 2.05 -14.81
CA LYS A 882 7.62 0.78 -15.11
C LYS A 882 6.85 -0.38 -14.50
N ASP A 883 5.75 -0.74 -15.14
CA ASP A 883 4.78 -1.75 -14.69
C ASP A 883 4.63 -2.93 -15.68
N PHE A 884 5.58 -3.04 -16.60
CA PHE A 884 5.60 -4.07 -17.63
C PHE A 884 7.04 -4.43 -17.98
N LYS A 885 7.35 -5.72 -17.94
CA LYS A 885 8.59 -6.27 -18.50
C LYS A 885 8.31 -6.70 -19.93
N GLN A 886 9.04 -6.12 -20.88
CA GLN A 886 8.97 -6.56 -22.27
C GLN A 886 9.57 -7.97 -22.39
N ILE A 887 8.87 -8.85 -23.10
CA ILE A 887 9.19 -10.28 -23.28
C ILE A 887 9.48 -10.57 -24.74
#